data_AF-A0A8J5XSK0-F1
#
_entry.id   AF-A0A8J5XSK0-F1
#
_cell.length_a   1.000
_cell.length_b   1.000
_cell.length_c   1.000
_cell.angle_alpha   90.00
_cell.angle_beta   90.00
_cell.angle_gamma   90.00
#
_symmetry.space_group_name_H-M   'P 1'
#
loop_
_entity.id
_entity.type
_entity.pdbx_description
1 polymer ?
#
loop_
_entity_poly.entity_id
_entity_poly.type
_entity_poly.pdbx_seq_one_letter_code
_entity_poly.pdbx_strand_id
1 'polypeptide(L)'
;MNFVHEQHFRDSGGGDGATTTCHTYVPEKSALFAGRSDGKIMWWKRHGGTGRAQPEDKPLYLEGHAGSVRCVMPIRLSGVGREGVLLISGSSDRTIRLWDPWVRDLRKACVQTLRGHDGTVTGLAVHQQLVLSCSTDRTLRVWHMDEGRELLLYPWYTLHETVHDHDCWLNSIALHLTGESGELFVADERGGISAYQLSIRGRQVRLSRWQQHPAVHTLGIVEMLLVPHENLLFTLSYDQTLRALDVTSGVPLITIANPSHVCFTGMRWHSHTRQLFLVDELGQVFVWSIHAERCLKEERLLAPVRAGAGGPGGFCGVSLHEDELFGAEPRGCHVWRVVRGLGYTEVGGHTGPVIALHSAEGTRDAEPMLFSASVDNCIKAWEPAEMRCVYTLHEVHSEISCLLYSPVNGFLITGNDDGSIRLWNPDSGSTINLLEHTNTVTCLDIAVRGRSELLLSAGFDGCVAIWDITKRRYSMPQIETVFKAHEPYEVLALRFNPMNGTIITGGNERTIRVWSLSTYEMVATLDGHTDSVTALALDGNFLLSGSVDCTVRVWDTVANTLLQTIRAHSEPVEQLLIVPETGFLVTCSADRTVKVWQYGEQRLIKKWAHPDSIRSLGLLRRLRKIVCGTEQCHIVLFPLDEVIEAEGRRAHSIAQSALEGAPAADGEGTSDGREASGQPLAVDSKGAAAAAPPLGTSLGGDVDLRAAAAEAARSAPCGCRGAPAGSAAGAWAVGAARASGAIPRSIDT
;
A
#
# COMPACT_ATOMS: atom_id res chain seq x y z
N MET A 1 -11.40 4.38 1.75
CA MET A 1 -11.92 3.10 1.23
C MET A 1 -13.43 3.24 1.04
N ASN A 2 -13.96 2.88 -0.13
CA ASN A 2 -15.38 2.93 -0.45
C ASN A 2 -15.85 1.57 -0.96
N PHE A 3 -17.09 1.21 -0.64
CA PHE A 3 -17.74 0.00 -1.16
C PHE A 3 -18.66 0.37 -2.32
N VAL A 4 -18.31 -0.06 -3.53
CA VAL A 4 -19.15 0.14 -4.72
C VAL A 4 -19.99 -1.11 -4.92
N HIS A 5 -21.30 -0.99 -4.74
CA HIS A 5 -22.23 -2.10 -4.98
C HIS A 5 -22.24 -2.44 -6.47
N GLU A 6 -21.94 -3.69 -6.82
CA GLU A 6 -21.89 -4.15 -8.20
C GLU A 6 -23.12 -4.97 -8.60
N GLN A 7 -23.44 -5.97 -7.79
CA GLN A 7 -24.44 -6.98 -8.15
C GLN A 7 -25.20 -7.45 -6.90
N HIS A 8 -26.46 -7.84 -7.12
CA HIS A 8 -27.31 -8.46 -6.12
C HIS A 8 -27.96 -9.70 -6.74
N PHE A 9 -27.59 -10.86 -6.22
CA PHE A 9 -28.20 -12.14 -6.54
C PHE A 9 -29.38 -12.39 -5.60
N ARG A 10 -30.59 -12.41 -6.15
CA ARG A 10 -31.80 -12.72 -5.38
C ARG A 10 -32.18 -14.18 -5.53
N ASP A 11 -32.71 -14.74 -4.45
CA ASP A 11 -33.43 -16.00 -4.54
C ASP A 11 -34.78 -15.78 -5.27
N SER A 12 -34.90 -16.33 -6.48
CA SER A 12 -36.14 -16.29 -7.25
C SER A 12 -37.06 -17.50 -6.97
N GLY A 13 -36.58 -18.49 -6.19
CA GLY A 13 -37.22 -19.78 -6.04
C GLY A 13 -37.40 -20.19 -4.57
N GLY A 14 -38.54 -19.82 -3.98
CA GLY A 14 -38.98 -20.37 -2.70
C GLY A 14 -40.16 -19.61 -2.11
N GLY A 15 -41.38 -20.14 -2.28
CA GLY A 15 -42.57 -19.66 -1.56
C GLY A 15 -42.55 -19.98 -0.05
N ASP A 16 -41.56 -20.76 0.40
CA ASP A 16 -41.32 -21.11 1.80
C ASP A 16 -40.18 -20.24 2.33
N GLY A 17 -40.35 -19.58 3.48
CA GLY A 17 -39.43 -18.61 4.07
C GLY A 17 -38.06 -19.14 4.54
N ALA A 18 -37.42 -20.01 3.76
CA ALA A 18 -36.07 -20.50 3.99
C ALA A 18 -35.03 -19.37 3.90
N THR A 19 -33.95 -19.50 4.67
CA THR A 19 -32.92 -18.49 4.82
C THR A 19 -31.54 -19.07 4.55
N THR A 20 -30.65 -18.24 3.99
CA THR A 20 -29.22 -18.54 3.93
C THR A 20 -28.63 -18.71 5.33
N THR A 21 -27.84 -19.77 5.53
CA THR A 21 -27.22 -20.10 6.82
C THR A 21 -25.69 -20.05 6.78
N CYS A 22 -25.11 -20.25 5.60
CA CYS A 22 -23.68 -20.23 5.37
C CYS A 22 -23.41 -19.98 3.88
N HIS A 23 -22.24 -19.50 3.53
CA HIS A 23 -21.88 -19.20 2.15
C HIS A 23 -20.38 -19.33 1.92
N THR A 24 -20.00 -19.51 0.67
CA THR A 24 -18.61 -19.54 0.24
C THR A 24 -18.48 -19.09 -1.21
N TYR A 25 -17.37 -18.42 -1.53
CA TYR A 25 -17.04 -18.01 -2.89
C TYR A 25 -15.91 -18.88 -3.44
N VAL A 26 -16.05 -19.31 -4.69
CA VAL A 26 -15.10 -20.13 -5.43
C VAL A 26 -14.55 -19.31 -6.60
N PRO A 27 -13.37 -18.68 -6.44
CA PRO A 27 -12.81 -17.78 -7.44
C PRO A 27 -12.51 -18.47 -8.78
N GLU A 28 -12.03 -19.72 -8.75
CA GLU A 28 -11.58 -20.48 -9.92
C GLU A 28 -12.71 -20.75 -10.92
N LYS A 29 -13.96 -20.69 -10.44
CA LYS A 29 -15.17 -20.89 -11.25
C LYS A 29 -16.07 -19.65 -11.25
N SER A 30 -15.63 -18.56 -10.62
CA SER A 30 -16.42 -17.34 -10.36
C SER A 30 -17.82 -17.67 -9.84
N ALA A 31 -17.90 -18.60 -8.91
CA ALA A 31 -19.17 -19.15 -8.45
C ALA A 31 -19.36 -18.90 -6.96
N LEU A 32 -20.57 -18.47 -6.59
CA LEU A 32 -20.96 -18.23 -5.21
C LEU A 32 -21.94 -19.32 -4.78
N PHE A 33 -21.68 -19.94 -3.63
CA PHE A 33 -22.52 -20.96 -3.03
C PHE A 33 -23.09 -20.48 -1.70
N ALA A 34 -24.34 -20.81 -1.43
CA ALA A 34 -25.04 -20.52 -0.18
C ALA A 34 -25.83 -21.76 0.28
N GLY A 35 -25.57 -22.21 1.51
CA GLY A 35 -26.36 -23.25 2.15
C GLY A 35 -27.63 -22.65 2.75
N ARG A 36 -28.74 -23.40 2.70
CA ARG A 36 -30.05 -22.95 3.16
C ARG A 36 -30.57 -23.78 4.32
N SER A 37 -31.52 -23.19 5.06
CA SER A 37 -32.21 -23.86 6.16
C SER A 37 -33.12 -25.02 5.73
N ASP A 38 -33.52 -25.08 4.46
CA ASP A 38 -34.31 -26.16 3.85
C ASP A 38 -33.46 -27.35 3.36
N GLY A 39 -32.13 -27.31 3.54
CA GLY A 39 -31.21 -28.36 3.12
C GLY A 39 -30.73 -28.26 1.67
N LYS A 40 -31.15 -27.25 0.92
CA LYS A 40 -30.62 -27.01 -0.43
C LYS A 40 -29.34 -26.18 -0.37
N ILE A 41 -28.46 -26.37 -1.34
CA ILE A 41 -27.32 -25.46 -1.58
C ILE A 41 -27.64 -24.72 -2.88
N MET A 42 -27.85 -23.41 -2.77
CA MET A 42 -28.06 -22.55 -3.92
C MET A 42 -26.73 -22.00 -4.41
N TRP A 43 -26.59 -21.82 -5.71
CA TRP A 43 -25.39 -21.20 -6.26
C TRP A 43 -25.65 -20.38 -7.52
N TRP A 44 -24.77 -19.41 -7.73
CA TRP A 44 -24.79 -18.51 -8.88
C TRP A 44 -23.43 -18.51 -9.55
N LYS A 45 -23.45 -18.42 -10.88
CA LYS A 45 -22.26 -18.15 -11.67
C LYS A 45 -22.18 -16.66 -11.94
N ARG A 46 -21.04 -16.06 -11.63
CA ARG A 46 -20.77 -14.67 -11.95
C ARG A 46 -20.14 -14.58 -13.33
N HIS A 47 -20.68 -13.70 -14.17
CA HIS A 47 -20.13 -13.36 -15.48
C HIS A 47 -19.38 -12.03 -15.35
N GLY A 48 -18.10 -12.00 -15.74
CA GLY A 48 -17.16 -10.90 -15.49
C GLY A 48 -17.39 -9.60 -16.29
N GLY A 49 -18.62 -9.05 -16.27
CA GLY A 49 -18.95 -7.78 -16.89
C GLY A 49 -19.54 -6.81 -15.88
N THR A 50 -19.09 -5.55 -15.90
CA THR A 50 -19.74 -4.43 -15.20
C THR A 50 -21.04 -4.10 -15.93
N GLY A 51 -22.10 -4.83 -15.66
CA GLY A 51 -23.41 -4.62 -16.27
C GLY A 51 -24.49 -5.22 -15.38
N ARG A 52 -25.67 -4.59 -15.37
CA ARG A 52 -26.86 -5.08 -14.65
C ARG A 52 -27.02 -6.58 -14.84
N ALA A 53 -27.34 -7.28 -13.75
CA ALA A 53 -27.71 -8.70 -13.73
C ALA A 53 -28.59 -9.04 -14.94
N GLN A 54 -28.15 -9.98 -15.76
CA GLN A 54 -28.96 -10.43 -16.89
C GLN A 54 -30.14 -11.24 -16.33
N PRO A 55 -31.32 -11.22 -16.99
CA PRO A 55 -32.49 -12.01 -16.58
C PRO A 55 -32.26 -13.54 -16.59
N GLU A 56 -31.05 -13.99 -16.93
CA GLU A 56 -30.61 -15.39 -16.99
C GLU A 56 -29.86 -15.87 -15.73
N ASP A 57 -29.57 -15.00 -14.75
CA ASP A 57 -28.89 -15.35 -13.48
C ASP A 57 -29.82 -16.06 -12.47
N LYS A 58 -30.54 -17.09 -12.91
CA LYS A 58 -31.37 -17.90 -11.99
C LYS A 58 -30.46 -18.75 -11.08
N PRO A 59 -30.73 -18.82 -9.77
CA PRO A 59 -30.00 -19.71 -8.88
C PRO A 59 -30.18 -21.16 -9.30
N LEU A 60 -29.09 -21.91 -9.27
CA LEU A 60 -29.10 -23.36 -9.40
C LEU A 60 -29.10 -23.99 -8.01
N TYR A 61 -29.73 -25.14 -7.86
CA TYR A 61 -29.90 -25.81 -6.56
C TYR A 61 -29.28 -27.20 -6.58
N LEU A 62 -28.48 -27.49 -5.57
CA LEU A 62 -28.07 -28.85 -5.20
C LEU A 62 -29.03 -29.33 -4.11
N GLU A 63 -29.73 -30.41 -4.39
CA GLU A 63 -30.69 -31.02 -3.46
C GLU A 63 -30.12 -32.33 -2.92
N GLY A 64 -30.28 -32.57 -1.62
CA GLY A 64 -29.94 -33.86 -1.03
C GLY A 64 -29.90 -33.90 0.48
N HIS A 65 -29.56 -32.81 1.16
CA HIS A 65 -29.66 -32.78 2.63
C HIS A 65 -31.12 -32.72 3.07
N ALA A 66 -31.43 -33.40 4.18
CA ALA A 66 -32.77 -33.42 4.77
C ALA A 66 -32.98 -32.36 5.87
N GLY A 67 -31.94 -31.59 6.20
CA GLY A 67 -31.96 -30.55 7.22
C GLY A 67 -31.08 -29.38 6.83
N SER A 68 -31.18 -28.29 7.59
CA SER A 68 -30.40 -27.06 7.43
C SER A 68 -28.92 -27.35 7.19
N VAL A 69 -28.40 -26.83 6.08
CA VAL A 69 -26.95 -26.80 5.80
C VAL A 69 -26.32 -25.81 6.78
N ARG A 70 -25.17 -26.15 7.37
CA ARG A 70 -24.50 -25.31 8.39
C ARG A 70 -23.14 -24.82 7.96
N CYS A 71 -22.43 -25.60 7.16
CA CYS A 71 -21.14 -25.22 6.61
C CYS A 71 -21.03 -25.72 5.18
N VAL A 72 -20.40 -24.91 4.33
CA VAL A 72 -20.12 -25.21 2.92
C VAL A 72 -18.73 -24.66 2.61
N MET A 73 -17.89 -25.46 1.97
CA MET A 73 -16.55 -25.03 1.56
C MET A 73 -16.05 -25.76 0.31
N PRO A 74 -15.17 -25.12 -0.48
CA PRO A 74 -14.56 -25.75 -1.63
C PRO A 74 -13.46 -26.74 -1.21
N ILE A 75 -13.34 -27.82 -1.98
CA ILE A 75 -12.20 -28.73 -1.97
C ILE A 75 -11.44 -28.53 -3.27
N ARG A 76 -10.20 -28.05 -3.15
CA ARG A 76 -9.28 -27.88 -4.29
C ARG A 76 -8.53 -29.18 -4.52
N LEU A 77 -8.73 -29.76 -5.69
CA LEU A 77 -7.98 -30.93 -6.13
C LEU A 77 -6.74 -30.46 -6.89
N SER A 78 -5.57 -30.95 -6.47
CA SER A 78 -4.30 -30.75 -7.17
C SER A 78 -3.62 -32.10 -7.37
N GLY A 79 -3.22 -32.42 -8.60
CA GLY A 79 -2.52 -33.66 -8.94
C GLY A 79 -2.49 -33.91 -10.45
N VAL A 80 -1.69 -34.88 -10.89
CA VAL A 80 -1.54 -35.24 -12.31
C VAL A 80 -2.90 -35.65 -12.89
N GLY A 81 -3.48 -34.81 -13.75
CA GLY A 81 -4.78 -35.04 -14.41
C GLY A 81 -6.02 -34.67 -13.59
N ARG A 82 -5.86 -34.06 -12.40
CA ARG A 82 -6.97 -33.62 -11.52
C ARG A 82 -6.86 -32.13 -11.22
N GLU A 83 -7.38 -31.31 -12.13
CA GLU A 83 -7.63 -29.89 -11.86
C GLU A 83 -9.14 -29.67 -11.76
N GLY A 84 -9.61 -29.36 -10.56
CA GLY A 84 -11.03 -29.17 -10.30
C GLY A 84 -11.32 -28.70 -8.89
N VAL A 85 -12.50 -28.10 -8.73
CA VAL A 85 -13.02 -27.68 -7.43
C VAL A 85 -14.30 -28.46 -7.16
N LEU A 86 -14.31 -29.23 -6.09
CA LEU A 86 -15.51 -29.87 -5.53
C LEU A 86 -16.04 -29.03 -4.38
N LEU A 87 -17.24 -29.36 -3.90
CA LEU A 87 -17.85 -28.72 -2.74
C LEU A 87 -18.08 -29.76 -1.66
N ILE A 88 -17.86 -29.41 -0.40
CA ILE A 88 -18.28 -30.23 0.74
C ILE A 88 -19.20 -29.43 1.64
N SER A 89 -20.22 -30.10 2.19
CA SER A 89 -21.18 -29.47 3.09
C SER A 89 -21.51 -30.34 4.28
N GLY A 90 -21.70 -29.71 5.44
CA GLY A 90 -22.20 -30.32 6.67
C GLY A 90 -23.59 -29.80 7.00
N SER A 91 -24.45 -30.68 7.52
CA SER A 91 -25.86 -30.37 7.79
C SER A 91 -26.31 -30.86 9.17
N SER A 92 -27.43 -30.29 9.62
CA SER A 92 -28.23 -30.78 10.75
C SER A 92 -28.85 -32.16 10.54
N ASP A 93 -28.85 -32.68 9.30
CA ASP A 93 -29.22 -34.07 9.01
C ASP A 93 -28.15 -35.11 9.43
N ARG A 94 -27.08 -34.64 10.11
CA ARG A 94 -25.97 -35.45 10.65
C ARG A 94 -25.06 -36.05 9.58
N THR A 95 -25.19 -35.59 8.33
CA THR A 95 -24.37 -36.06 7.22
C THR A 95 -23.44 -34.98 6.70
N ILE A 96 -22.33 -35.42 6.12
CA ILE A 96 -21.44 -34.58 5.32
C ILE A 96 -21.55 -35.08 3.88
N ARG A 97 -21.71 -34.16 2.93
CA ARG A 97 -21.85 -34.51 1.52
C ARG A 97 -20.77 -33.86 0.67
N LEU A 98 -20.20 -34.66 -0.23
CA LEU A 98 -19.29 -34.21 -1.26
C LEU A 98 -20.08 -34.03 -2.56
N TRP A 99 -19.87 -32.90 -3.23
CA TRP A 99 -20.59 -32.50 -4.43
C TRP A 99 -19.65 -32.16 -5.57
N ASP A 100 -20.04 -32.56 -6.77
CA ASP A 100 -19.58 -31.98 -8.03
C ASP A 100 -20.71 -31.07 -8.56
N PRO A 101 -20.63 -29.75 -8.34
CA PRO A 101 -21.65 -28.82 -8.82
C PRO A 101 -21.61 -28.60 -10.34
N TRP A 102 -20.63 -29.18 -11.05
CA TRP A 102 -20.37 -28.88 -12.47
C TRP A 102 -20.91 -29.94 -13.43
N VAL A 103 -21.48 -31.03 -12.91
CA VAL A 103 -22.17 -32.01 -13.75
C VAL A 103 -23.45 -31.44 -14.37
N ARG A 104 -23.76 -31.90 -15.58
CA ARG A 104 -24.96 -31.47 -16.34
C ARG A 104 -26.27 -31.80 -15.63
N ASP A 105 -26.32 -32.92 -14.92
CA ASP A 105 -27.48 -33.37 -14.14
C ASP A 105 -27.21 -33.18 -12.65
N LEU A 106 -27.71 -32.07 -12.10
CA LEU A 106 -27.50 -31.70 -10.69
C LEU A 106 -28.10 -32.71 -9.70
N ARG A 107 -29.02 -33.58 -10.12
CA ARG A 107 -29.52 -34.68 -9.26
C ARG A 107 -28.45 -35.72 -8.97
N LYS A 108 -27.40 -35.78 -9.79
CA LYS A 108 -26.22 -36.64 -9.65
C LYS A 108 -25.01 -35.89 -9.12
N ALA A 109 -25.17 -34.63 -8.69
CA ALA A 109 -24.08 -33.82 -8.15
C ALA A 109 -23.51 -34.39 -6.84
N CYS A 110 -24.31 -35.08 -6.03
CA CYS A 110 -23.83 -35.70 -4.79
C CYS A 110 -22.93 -36.91 -5.12
N VAL A 111 -21.63 -36.77 -4.89
CA VAL A 111 -20.60 -37.78 -5.14
C VAL A 111 -20.55 -38.80 -4.00
N GLN A 112 -20.52 -38.32 -2.76
CA GLN A 112 -20.39 -39.17 -1.57
C GLN A 112 -21.20 -38.57 -0.42
N THR A 113 -21.80 -39.43 0.40
CA THR A 113 -22.41 -39.05 1.68
C THR A 113 -21.66 -39.76 2.81
N LEU A 114 -20.97 -38.99 3.65
CA LEU A 114 -20.31 -39.46 4.85
C LEU A 114 -21.32 -39.46 5.99
N ARG A 115 -21.53 -40.64 6.58
CA ARG A 115 -22.42 -40.85 7.72
C ARG A 115 -21.57 -41.29 8.90
N GLY A 116 -21.82 -40.70 10.06
CA GLY A 116 -21.11 -41.08 11.27
C GLY A 116 -21.52 -40.26 12.47
N HIS A 117 -21.69 -38.95 12.31
CA HIS A 117 -22.12 -38.08 13.40
C HIS A 117 -23.53 -38.41 13.88
N ASP A 118 -23.77 -38.23 15.19
CA ASP A 118 -25.09 -38.38 15.82
C ASP A 118 -25.78 -37.01 16.05
N GLY A 119 -25.04 -35.93 15.79
CA GLY A 119 -25.46 -34.54 15.96
C GLY A 119 -25.36 -33.72 14.68
N THR A 120 -25.66 -32.43 14.80
CA THR A 120 -25.51 -31.48 13.69
C THR A 120 -24.04 -31.23 13.42
N VAL A 121 -23.62 -31.35 12.15
CA VAL A 121 -22.27 -30.98 11.74
C VAL A 121 -22.20 -29.45 11.68
N THR A 122 -21.40 -28.85 12.56
CA THR A 122 -21.33 -27.39 12.75
C THR A 122 -20.19 -26.77 11.96
N GLY A 123 -19.02 -27.42 11.94
CA GLY A 123 -17.84 -26.95 11.23
C GLY A 123 -17.14 -28.06 10.44
N LEU A 124 -16.46 -27.64 9.38
CA LEU A 124 -15.63 -28.49 8.53
C LEU A 124 -14.27 -27.82 8.32
N ALA A 125 -13.23 -28.62 8.13
CA ALA A 125 -11.95 -28.16 7.60
C ALA A 125 -11.41 -29.21 6.64
N VAL A 126 -10.83 -28.78 5.52
CA VAL A 126 -10.37 -29.70 4.47
C VAL A 126 -8.95 -29.39 4.07
N HIS A 127 -8.18 -30.46 3.87
CA HIS A 127 -6.85 -30.40 3.28
C HIS A 127 -6.65 -31.63 2.38
N GLN A 128 -6.73 -31.49 1.06
CA GLN A 128 -6.52 -32.52 0.01
C GLN A 128 -6.93 -33.97 0.37
N GLN A 129 -6.12 -34.67 1.18
CA GLN A 129 -6.32 -36.04 1.66
C GLN A 129 -7.19 -36.20 2.93
N LEU A 130 -7.51 -35.10 3.62
CA LEU A 130 -8.20 -35.09 4.90
C LEU A 130 -9.42 -34.17 4.89
N VAL A 131 -10.49 -34.64 5.52
CA VAL A 131 -11.62 -33.84 5.96
C VAL A 131 -11.72 -33.98 7.48
N LEU A 132 -11.84 -32.86 8.18
CA LEU A 132 -12.10 -32.79 9.61
C LEU A 132 -13.49 -32.22 9.83
N SER A 133 -14.24 -32.79 10.77
CA SER A 133 -15.59 -32.33 11.07
C SER A 133 -15.82 -32.26 12.58
N CYS A 134 -16.48 -31.18 13.00
CA CYS A 134 -16.93 -31.00 14.37
C CYS A 134 -18.47 -30.95 14.42
N SER A 135 -19.04 -31.36 15.56
CA SER A 135 -20.48 -31.62 15.68
C SER A 135 -21.01 -31.37 17.08
N THR A 136 -22.32 -31.19 17.17
CA THR A 136 -23.07 -31.13 18.44
C THR A 136 -23.14 -32.48 19.16
N ASP A 137 -22.64 -33.57 18.57
CA ASP A 137 -22.44 -34.84 19.30
C ASP A 137 -21.18 -34.85 20.17
N ARG A 138 -20.48 -33.71 20.28
CA ARG A 138 -19.26 -33.51 21.07
C ARG A 138 -18.04 -34.26 20.52
N THR A 139 -18.12 -34.74 19.27
CA THR A 139 -17.01 -35.44 18.62
C THR A 139 -16.35 -34.59 17.55
N LEU A 140 -15.03 -34.72 17.49
CA LEU A 140 -14.23 -34.32 16.34
C LEU A 140 -13.93 -35.59 15.54
N ARG A 141 -14.17 -35.57 14.23
CA ARG A 141 -13.92 -36.73 13.36
C ARG A 141 -12.91 -36.40 12.29
N VAL A 142 -12.03 -37.36 12.06
CA VAL A 142 -11.00 -37.34 11.03
C VAL A 142 -11.42 -38.30 9.93
N TRP A 143 -11.61 -37.77 8.72
CA TRP A 143 -11.94 -38.55 7.53
C TRP A 143 -10.74 -38.53 6.59
N HIS A 144 -10.20 -39.70 6.27
CA HIS A 144 -9.04 -39.85 5.40
C HIS A 144 -9.45 -40.36 4.02
N MET A 145 -8.80 -39.84 2.99
CA MET A 145 -8.98 -40.26 1.61
C MET A 145 -8.52 -41.71 1.43
N ASP A 146 -9.33 -42.53 0.77
CA ASP A 146 -9.01 -43.92 0.48
C ASP A 146 -7.93 -44.01 -0.60
N GLU A 147 -6.75 -44.52 -0.25
CA GLU A 147 -5.58 -44.63 -1.12
C GLU A 147 -5.85 -45.48 -2.37
N GLY A 148 -6.78 -46.46 -2.28
CA GLY A 148 -7.17 -47.30 -3.42
C GLY A 148 -7.94 -46.54 -4.51
N ARG A 149 -8.33 -45.29 -4.25
CA ARG A 149 -9.13 -44.45 -5.14
C ARG A 149 -8.40 -43.18 -5.58
N GLU A 150 -7.08 -43.12 -5.37
CA GLU A 150 -6.23 -42.00 -5.76
C GLU A 150 -6.14 -41.75 -7.27
N LEU A 151 -6.56 -42.70 -8.11
CA LEU A 151 -6.60 -42.54 -9.57
C LEU A 151 -8.02 -42.34 -10.13
N LEU A 152 -9.06 -42.38 -9.28
CA LEU A 152 -10.45 -42.20 -9.73
C LEU A 152 -10.78 -40.72 -10.00
N LEU A 153 -11.90 -40.44 -10.66
CA LEU A 153 -12.29 -39.04 -10.93
C LEU A 153 -12.56 -38.25 -9.63
N TYR A 154 -13.15 -38.91 -8.64
CA TYR A 154 -13.54 -38.28 -7.37
C TYR A 154 -12.82 -38.90 -6.18
N PRO A 155 -12.39 -38.09 -5.19
CA PRO A 155 -11.87 -38.61 -3.94
C PRO A 155 -12.97 -39.31 -3.14
N TRP A 156 -12.57 -40.25 -2.30
CA TRP A 156 -13.47 -40.99 -1.43
C TRP A 156 -12.92 -40.96 -0.01
N TYR A 157 -13.68 -40.41 0.93
CA TYR A 157 -13.24 -40.29 2.32
C TYR A 157 -13.86 -41.38 3.19
N THR A 158 -13.10 -41.89 4.15
CA THR A 158 -13.55 -42.89 5.13
C THR A 158 -13.21 -42.41 6.53
N LEU A 159 -14.02 -42.79 7.52
CA LEU A 159 -13.78 -42.42 8.90
C LEU A 159 -12.49 -43.10 9.38
N HIS A 160 -11.50 -42.29 9.78
CA HIS A 160 -10.22 -42.76 10.31
C HIS A 160 -10.24 -42.80 11.83
N GLU A 161 -10.62 -41.68 12.46
CA GLU A 161 -10.58 -41.51 13.91
C GLU A 161 -11.78 -40.69 14.40
N THR A 162 -12.27 -40.99 15.60
CA THR A 162 -13.28 -40.19 16.32
C THR A 162 -12.74 -39.83 17.70
N VAL A 163 -12.56 -38.54 17.92
CA VAL A 163 -12.02 -37.97 19.15
C VAL A 163 -13.19 -37.56 20.04
N HIS A 164 -13.21 -38.12 21.26
CA HIS A 164 -14.28 -37.94 22.25
C HIS A 164 -13.86 -37.04 23.43
N ASP A 165 -12.79 -36.27 23.26
CA ASP A 165 -12.12 -35.53 24.33
C ASP A 165 -12.87 -34.26 24.78
N HIS A 166 -14.12 -34.06 24.37
CA HIS A 166 -14.88 -32.84 24.60
C HIS A 166 -16.19 -33.13 25.36
N ASP A 167 -16.41 -32.38 26.44
CA ASP A 167 -17.62 -32.50 27.25
C ASP A 167 -18.80 -31.67 26.71
N CYS A 168 -18.54 -30.82 25.72
CA CYS A 168 -19.44 -29.78 25.23
C CYS A 168 -19.60 -29.86 23.70
N TRP A 169 -20.62 -29.18 23.16
CA TRP A 169 -20.78 -29.08 21.71
C TRP A 169 -19.64 -28.31 21.07
N LEU A 170 -19.26 -28.72 19.86
CA LEU A 170 -18.24 -28.06 19.06
C LEU A 170 -18.93 -27.18 18.01
N ASN A 171 -18.45 -25.95 17.82
CA ASN A 171 -19.09 -24.97 16.95
C ASN A 171 -18.29 -24.68 15.68
N SER A 172 -16.98 -24.50 15.80
CA SER A 172 -16.12 -24.09 14.69
C SER A 172 -14.78 -24.80 14.76
N ILE A 173 -14.11 -24.90 13.61
CA ILE A 173 -12.82 -25.56 13.45
C ILE A 173 -11.95 -24.73 12.51
N ALA A 174 -10.67 -24.59 12.84
CA ALA A 174 -9.69 -23.90 12.02
C ALA A 174 -8.44 -24.78 11.89
N LEU A 175 -7.95 -24.93 10.65
CA LEU A 175 -6.87 -25.85 10.31
C LEU A 175 -5.79 -25.11 9.54
N HIS A 176 -4.54 -25.30 9.95
CA HIS A 176 -3.38 -24.95 9.15
C HIS A 176 -2.47 -26.16 9.02
N LEU A 177 -2.20 -26.58 7.80
CA LEU A 177 -1.31 -27.71 7.49
C LEU A 177 -0.24 -27.23 6.52
N THR A 178 1.01 -27.55 6.85
CA THR A 178 2.19 -27.32 6.00
C THR A 178 2.86 -28.66 5.73
N GLY A 179 2.51 -29.27 4.60
CA GLY A 179 2.99 -30.60 4.25
C GLY A 179 2.39 -31.70 5.15
N GLU A 180 3.23 -32.36 5.95
CA GLU A 180 2.88 -33.52 6.77
C GLU A 180 2.53 -33.18 8.23
N SER A 181 2.60 -31.92 8.63
CA SER A 181 2.25 -31.50 10.00
C SER A 181 1.53 -30.16 10.01
N GLY A 182 0.72 -29.95 11.04
CA GLY A 182 -0.08 -28.76 11.17
C GLY A 182 -0.75 -28.62 12.51
N GLU A 183 -1.46 -27.51 12.67
CA GLU A 183 -2.18 -27.15 13.87
C GLU A 183 -3.68 -27.10 13.58
N LEU A 184 -4.44 -27.61 14.53
CA LEU A 184 -5.89 -27.64 14.48
C LEU A 184 -6.45 -27.01 15.73
N PHE A 185 -7.32 -26.03 15.56
CA PHE A 185 -8.05 -25.38 16.64
C PHE A 185 -9.52 -25.73 16.54
N VAL A 186 -10.11 -26.07 17.68
CA VAL A 186 -11.52 -26.43 17.80
C VAL A 186 -12.16 -25.55 18.88
N ALA A 187 -13.27 -24.90 18.52
CA ALA A 187 -14.04 -24.05 19.40
C ALA A 187 -15.26 -24.78 19.97
N ASP A 188 -15.57 -24.52 21.23
CA ASP A 188 -16.74 -25.08 21.93
C ASP A 188 -17.86 -24.04 22.18
N GLU A 189 -19.01 -24.56 22.64
CA GLU A 189 -20.19 -23.75 22.98
C GLU A 189 -20.04 -22.87 24.23
N ARG A 190 -19.01 -23.12 25.06
CA ARG A 190 -18.74 -22.37 26.30
C ARG A 190 -17.72 -21.26 26.11
N GLY A 191 -17.22 -21.07 24.89
CA GLY A 191 -16.23 -20.05 24.58
C GLY A 191 -14.78 -20.51 24.80
N GLY A 192 -14.57 -21.82 24.91
CA GLY A 192 -13.26 -22.45 25.00
C GLY A 192 -12.69 -22.85 23.64
N ILE A 193 -11.36 -22.97 23.59
CA ILE A 193 -10.59 -23.41 22.42
C ILE A 193 -9.71 -24.59 22.83
N SER A 194 -9.71 -25.65 22.03
CA SER A 194 -8.77 -26.77 22.17
C SER A 194 -7.82 -26.80 20.98
N ALA A 195 -6.52 -26.88 21.24
CA ALA A 195 -5.47 -26.90 20.23
C ALA A 195 -4.88 -28.31 20.10
N TYR A 196 -4.78 -28.77 18.86
CA TYR A 196 -4.31 -30.08 18.47
C TYR A 196 -3.15 -29.96 17.48
N GLN A 197 -2.16 -30.81 17.66
CA GLN A 197 -1.12 -31.04 16.68
C GLN A 197 -1.59 -32.18 15.78
N LEU A 198 -1.61 -31.92 14.48
CA LEU A 198 -1.94 -32.88 13.45
C LEU A 198 -0.65 -33.28 12.74
N SER A 199 -0.41 -34.59 12.59
CA SER A 199 0.66 -35.13 11.76
C SER A 199 0.13 -36.23 10.85
N ILE A 200 0.52 -36.17 9.59
CA ILE A 200 0.13 -37.07 8.51
C ILE A 200 1.42 -37.74 8.02
N ARG A 201 1.55 -39.05 8.22
CA ARG A 201 2.68 -39.84 7.69
C ARG A 201 2.16 -41.04 6.94
N GLY A 202 1.99 -40.89 5.62
CA GLY A 202 1.27 -41.87 4.80
C GLY A 202 -0.11 -42.16 5.37
N ARG A 203 -0.38 -43.41 5.74
CA ARG A 203 -1.66 -43.86 6.35
C ARG A 203 -1.91 -43.40 7.77
N GLN A 204 -0.88 -42.99 8.49
CA GLN A 204 -0.98 -42.68 9.90
C GLN A 204 -1.32 -41.20 10.06
N VAL A 205 -2.56 -40.94 10.45
CA VAL A 205 -2.98 -39.61 10.92
C VAL A 205 -2.95 -39.66 12.43
N ARG A 206 -2.13 -38.82 13.05
CA ARG A 206 -2.09 -38.67 14.50
C ARG A 206 -2.58 -37.30 14.86
N LEU A 207 -3.60 -37.26 15.71
CA LEU A 207 -4.07 -36.05 16.35
C LEU A 207 -3.71 -36.10 17.84
N SER A 208 -2.98 -35.10 18.34
CA SER A 208 -2.64 -35.00 19.76
C SER A 208 -2.96 -33.61 20.29
N ARG A 209 -3.81 -33.54 21.32
CA ARG A 209 -4.10 -32.28 22.02
C ARG A 209 -2.86 -31.81 22.78
N TRP A 210 -2.47 -30.56 22.61
CA TRP A 210 -1.33 -29.97 23.33
C TRP A 210 -1.70 -28.77 24.19
N GLN A 211 -2.82 -28.09 23.90
CA GLN A 211 -3.30 -26.97 24.70
C GLN A 211 -4.83 -26.94 24.80
N GLN A 212 -5.33 -26.36 25.89
CA GLN A 212 -6.75 -26.08 26.06
C GLN A 212 -6.92 -24.75 26.81
N HIS A 213 -7.76 -23.89 26.25
CA HIS A 213 -8.11 -22.57 26.79
C HIS A 213 -9.60 -22.56 27.10
N PRO A 214 -10.02 -22.90 28.32
CA PRO A 214 -11.44 -23.13 28.64
C PRO A 214 -12.29 -21.86 28.75
N ALA A 215 -11.69 -20.67 28.73
CA ALA A 215 -12.37 -19.40 28.98
C ALA A 215 -11.84 -18.26 28.10
N VAL A 216 -11.77 -18.49 26.78
CA VAL A 216 -11.40 -17.43 25.84
C VAL A 216 -12.52 -16.42 25.69
N HIS A 217 -13.78 -16.86 25.68
CA HIS A 217 -14.96 -16.01 25.65
C HIS A 217 -15.92 -16.37 26.78
N THR A 218 -16.86 -15.48 27.10
CA THR A 218 -17.92 -15.76 28.09
C THR A 218 -19.07 -16.58 27.50
N LEU A 219 -19.25 -16.50 26.18
CA LEU A 219 -20.24 -17.25 25.40
C LEU A 219 -19.57 -18.03 24.27
N GLY A 220 -20.32 -18.94 23.65
CA GLY A 220 -19.85 -19.80 22.57
C GLY A 220 -19.25 -19.04 21.40
N ILE A 221 -18.18 -19.61 20.83
CA ILE A 221 -17.53 -19.08 19.64
C ILE A 221 -18.36 -19.45 18.41
N VAL A 222 -18.57 -18.47 17.53
CA VAL A 222 -19.36 -18.54 16.29
C VAL A 222 -18.50 -18.97 15.12
N GLU A 223 -17.37 -18.29 14.90
CA GLU A 223 -16.43 -18.55 13.81
C GLU A 223 -15.00 -18.41 14.34
N MET A 224 -14.07 -19.17 13.76
CA MET A 224 -12.64 -19.03 13.99
C MET A 224 -11.91 -18.84 12.67
N LEU A 225 -10.90 -17.97 12.68
CA LEU A 225 -10.06 -17.70 11.52
C LEU A 225 -8.60 -17.69 11.95
N LEU A 226 -7.84 -18.68 11.46
CA LEU A 226 -6.40 -18.78 11.69
C LEU A 226 -5.65 -18.01 10.60
N VAL A 227 -4.73 -17.14 11.00
CA VAL A 227 -3.84 -16.36 10.11
C VAL A 227 -2.39 -16.74 10.44
N PRO A 228 -1.85 -17.81 9.81
CA PRO A 228 -0.56 -18.39 10.19
C PRO A 228 0.63 -17.43 10.01
N HIS A 229 0.61 -16.61 8.95
CA HIS A 229 1.71 -15.68 8.65
C HIS A 229 1.88 -14.58 9.70
N GLU A 230 0.81 -14.23 10.42
CA GLU A 230 0.86 -13.25 11.51
C GLU A 230 0.89 -13.94 12.88
N ASN A 231 0.87 -15.28 12.92
CA ASN A 231 0.80 -16.07 14.16
C ASN A 231 -0.43 -15.70 15.04
N LEU A 232 -1.56 -15.39 14.40
CA LEU A 232 -2.80 -14.96 15.06
C LEU A 232 -3.97 -15.91 14.79
N LEU A 233 -4.76 -16.18 15.83
CA LEU A 233 -6.05 -16.85 15.77
C LEU A 233 -7.16 -15.86 16.15
N PHE A 234 -8.04 -15.54 15.22
CA PHE A 234 -9.22 -14.70 15.47
C PHE A 234 -10.42 -15.55 15.85
N THR A 235 -11.14 -15.12 16.89
CA THR A 235 -12.37 -15.75 17.35
C THR A 235 -13.49 -14.74 17.45
N LEU A 236 -14.65 -15.09 16.87
CA LEU A 236 -15.90 -14.35 17.04
C LEU A 236 -16.79 -15.09 18.03
N SER A 237 -17.42 -14.39 18.96
CA SER A 237 -18.32 -15.01 19.95
C SER A 237 -19.67 -14.29 20.01
N TYR A 238 -20.67 -15.01 20.51
CA TYR A 238 -21.97 -14.46 20.88
C TYR A 238 -21.89 -13.42 22.01
N ASP A 239 -20.74 -13.26 22.68
CA ASP A 239 -20.47 -12.19 23.63
C ASP A 239 -20.26 -10.81 22.99
N GLN A 240 -20.47 -10.71 21.67
CA GLN A 240 -20.35 -9.49 20.86
C GLN A 240 -18.91 -8.98 20.73
N THR A 241 -17.93 -9.82 21.04
CA THR A 241 -16.51 -9.49 20.91
C THR A 241 -15.82 -10.36 19.86
N LEU A 242 -14.82 -9.75 19.22
CA LEU A 242 -13.75 -10.43 18.53
C LEU A 242 -12.52 -10.44 19.42
N ARG A 243 -11.86 -11.60 19.54
CA ARG A 243 -10.54 -11.70 20.18
C ARG A 243 -9.50 -12.20 19.18
N ALA A 244 -8.31 -11.63 19.23
CA ALA A 244 -7.14 -12.14 18.51
C ALA A 244 -6.20 -12.76 19.53
N LEU A 245 -5.91 -14.05 19.38
CA LEU A 245 -5.02 -14.80 20.23
C LEU A 245 -3.70 -15.03 19.51
N ASP A 246 -2.60 -14.99 20.24
CA ASP A 246 -1.33 -15.57 19.76
C ASP A 246 -1.49 -17.10 19.70
N VAL A 247 -1.19 -17.69 18.55
CA VAL A 247 -1.34 -19.13 18.30
C VAL A 247 -0.41 -19.95 19.20
N THR A 248 0.77 -19.44 19.52
CA THR A 248 1.78 -20.17 20.30
C THR A 248 1.47 -20.15 21.80
N SER A 249 1.17 -18.98 22.36
CA SER A 249 0.88 -18.85 23.79
C SER A 249 -0.59 -19.09 24.12
N GLY A 250 -1.50 -18.81 23.18
CA GLY A 250 -2.94 -18.78 23.41
C GLY A 250 -3.43 -17.58 24.23
N VAL A 251 -2.59 -16.56 24.40
CA VAL A 251 -2.96 -15.33 25.12
C VAL A 251 -3.75 -14.41 24.18
N PRO A 252 -4.88 -13.84 24.62
CA PRO A 252 -5.58 -12.82 23.86
C PRO A 252 -4.76 -11.53 23.83
N LEU A 253 -4.36 -11.10 22.64
CA LEU A 253 -3.60 -9.87 22.40
C LEU A 253 -4.53 -8.68 22.14
N ILE A 254 -5.59 -8.89 21.35
CA ILE A 254 -6.52 -7.86 20.93
C ILE A 254 -7.94 -8.28 21.30
N THR A 255 -8.72 -7.37 21.87
CA THR A 255 -10.15 -7.54 22.12
C THR A 255 -10.91 -6.37 21.52
N ILE A 256 -11.81 -6.66 20.59
CA ILE A 256 -12.63 -5.67 19.89
C ILE A 256 -14.09 -5.99 20.20
N ALA A 257 -14.76 -5.07 20.92
CA ALA A 257 -16.20 -5.13 21.10
C ALA A 257 -16.90 -4.50 19.88
N ASN A 258 -18.02 -5.09 19.45
CA ASN A 258 -18.83 -4.49 18.39
C ASN A 258 -19.45 -3.16 18.88
N PRO A 259 -19.17 -2.01 18.24
CA PRO A 259 -19.79 -0.73 18.60
C PRO A 259 -21.31 -0.74 18.52
N SER A 260 -21.88 -1.60 17.66
CA SER A 260 -23.32 -1.74 17.47
C SER A 260 -24.02 -2.62 18.52
N HIS A 261 -23.28 -3.16 19.49
CA HIS A 261 -23.82 -4.02 20.56
C HIS A 261 -24.62 -5.24 20.04
N VAL A 262 -24.19 -5.79 18.90
CA VAL A 262 -24.74 -6.99 18.26
C VAL A 262 -23.62 -7.97 17.92
N CYS A 263 -23.96 -9.23 17.67
CA CYS A 263 -22.97 -10.23 17.31
C CYS A 263 -22.36 -9.95 15.93
N PHE A 264 -21.07 -10.23 15.79
CA PHE A 264 -20.46 -10.36 14.46
C PHE A 264 -20.92 -11.68 13.84
N THR A 265 -21.24 -11.66 12.54
CA THR A 265 -21.76 -12.82 11.81
C THR A 265 -20.75 -13.42 10.84
N GLY A 266 -19.65 -12.73 10.56
CA GLY A 266 -18.57 -13.29 9.77
C GLY A 266 -17.29 -12.47 9.79
N MET A 267 -16.17 -13.15 9.53
CA MET A 267 -14.86 -12.51 9.40
C MET A 267 -14.03 -13.06 8.24
N ARG A 268 -13.27 -12.19 7.57
CA ARG A 268 -12.30 -12.59 6.53
C ARG A 268 -11.03 -11.75 6.59
N TRP A 269 -9.91 -12.43 6.33
CA TRP A 269 -8.58 -11.82 6.27
C TRP A 269 -8.19 -11.51 4.84
N HIS A 270 -7.67 -10.30 4.62
CA HIS A 270 -7.08 -9.91 3.35
C HIS A 270 -5.54 -9.94 3.45
N SER A 271 -4.91 -10.98 2.90
CA SER A 271 -3.47 -11.20 3.07
C SER A 271 -2.59 -10.07 2.53
N HIS A 272 -2.91 -9.50 1.35
CA HIS A 272 -2.05 -8.47 0.73
C HIS A 272 -2.04 -7.14 1.49
N THR A 273 -3.16 -6.77 2.09
CA THR A 273 -3.27 -5.50 2.83
C THR A 273 -3.26 -5.68 4.33
N ARG A 274 -3.18 -6.92 4.80
CA ARG A 274 -3.19 -7.30 6.21
C ARG A 274 -4.34 -6.66 6.99
N GLN A 275 -5.54 -6.72 6.41
CA GLN A 275 -6.75 -6.12 6.97
C GLN A 275 -7.79 -7.20 7.27
N LEU A 276 -8.53 -6.98 8.35
CA LEU A 276 -9.61 -7.84 8.80
C LEU A 276 -10.95 -7.20 8.44
N PHE A 277 -11.78 -7.93 7.69
CA PHE A 277 -13.14 -7.52 7.35
C PHE A 277 -14.11 -8.23 8.28
N LEU A 278 -14.91 -7.46 9.00
CA LEU A 278 -15.93 -7.95 9.93
C LEU A 278 -17.29 -7.49 9.47
N VAL A 279 -18.30 -8.33 9.65
CA VAL A 279 -19.70 -8.00 9.39
C VAL A 279 -20.58 -8.37 10.58
N ASP A 280 -21.69 -7.65 10.75
CA ASP A 280 -22.62 -7.87 11.85
C ASP A 280 -24.07 -8.19 11.42
N GLU A 281 -24.89 -8.49 12.43
CA GLU A 281 -26.32 -8.80 12.26
C GLU A 281 -27.19 -7.61 11.79
N LEU A 282 -26.65 -6.38 11.77
CA LEU A 282 -27.36 -5.18 11.33
C LEU A 282 -26.98 -4.77 9.91
N GLY A 283 -26.06 -5.49 9.26
CA GLY A 283 -25.59 -5.19 7.91
C GLY A 283 -24.46 -4.16 7.88
N GLN A 284 -23.76 -3.98 8.98
CA GLN A 284 -22.59 -3.11 9.09
C GLN A 284 -21.32 -3.89 8.75
N VAL A 285 -20.41 -3.21 8.07
CA VAL A 285 -19.08 -3.72 7.72
C VAL A 285 -18.04 -2.86 8.42
N PHE A 286 -17.09 -3.54 9.05
CA PHE A 286 -15.93 -2.93 9.69
C PHE A 286 -14.67 -3.44 8.99
N VAL A 287 -13.77 -2.53 8.65
CA VAL A 287 -12.45 -2.85 8.13
C VAL A 287 -11.41 -2.44 9.16
N TRP A 288 -10.74 -3.42 9.73
CA TRP A 288 -9.77 -3.24 10.80
C TRP A 288 -8.35 -3.45 10.29
N SER A 289 -7.44 -2.57 10.69
CA SER A 289 -6.00 -2.80 10.54
C SER A 289 -5.46 -3.31 11.85
N ILE A 290 -4.88 -4.51 11.84
CA ILE A 290 -4.28 -5.08 13.05
C ILE A 290 -3.00 -4.33 13.46
N HIS A 291 -2.26 -3.78 12.50
CA HIS A 291 -1.00 -3.07 12.74
C HIS A 291 -1.24 -1.66 13.29
N ALA A 292 -2.29 -0.99 12.80
CA ALA A 292 -2.66 0.33 13.28
C ALA A 292 -3.61 0.27 14.50
N GLU A 293 -3.98 -0.94 14.93
CA GLU A 293 -4.92 -1.23 16.03
C GLU A 293 -6.19 -0.36 16.01
N ARG A 294 -6.70 -0.08 14.81
CA ARG A 294 -7.86 0.81 14.62
C ARG A 294 -8.78 0.35 13.50
N CYS A 295 -10.04 0.72 13.64
CA CYS A 295 -11.02 0.64 12.57
C CYS A 295 -10.67 1.67 11.49
N LEU A 296 -10.34 1.21 10.29
CA LEU A 296 -10.07 2.06 9.12
C LEU A 296 -11.36 2.58 8.50
N LYS A 297 -12.42 1.77 8.55
CA LYS A 297 -13.69 2.08 7.91
C LYS A 297 -14.82 1.35 8.60
N GLU A 298 -15.89 2.09 8.83
CA GLU A 298 -17.17 1.59 9.30
C GLU A 298 -18.24 2.08 8.32
N GLU A 299 -18.98 1.16 7.72
CA GLU A 299 -20.03 1.50 6.76
C GLU A 299 -21.18 0.52 6.83
N ARG A 300 -22.41 1.03 6.85
CA ARG A 300 -23.60 0.20 6.78
C ARG A 300 -23.96 -0.06 5.33
N LEU A 301 -23.81 -1.30 4.87
CA LEU A 301 -24.05 -1.68 3.48
C LEU A 301 -25.48 -2.17 3.22
N LEU A 302 -26.17 -2.71 4.24
CA LEU A 302 -27.56 -3.14 4.13
C LEU A 302 -28.49 -2.24 4.95
N ALA A 303 -29.65 -1.90 4.36
CA ALA A 303 -30.65 -1.07 5.02
C ALA A 303 -31.37 -1.84 6.14
N PRO A 304 -31.73 -1.19 7.25
CA PRO A 304 -32.49 -1.83 8.32
C PRO A 304 -33.85 -2.33 7.81
N VAL A 305 -34.17 -3.61 8.07
CA VAL A 305 -35.48 -4.17 7.76
C VAL A 305 -36.53 -3.48 8.64
N ARG A 306 -37.61 -2.99 8.01
CA ARG A 306 -38.74 -2.38 8.73
C ARG A 306 -39.36 -3.40 9.69
N ALA A 307 -39.56 -3.00 10.94
CA ALA A 307 -40.26 -3.79 11.94
C ALA A 307 -41.63 -4.23 11.41
N GLY A 308 -41.83 -5.54 11.23
CA GLY A 308 -43.07 -6.13 10.72
C GLY A 308 -42.89 -7.20 9.64
N ALA A 309 -41.75 -7.25 8.95
CA ALA A 309 -41.39 -8.36 8.06
C ALA A 309 -40.43 -9.30 8.79
N GLY A 310 -40.94 -10.41 9.33
CA GLY A 310 -40.17 -11.33 10.19
C GLY A 310 -38.90 -11.87 9.53
N GLY A 311 -37.74 -11.51 10.11
CA GLY A 311 -36.42 -12.07 9.83
C GLY A 311 -35.28 -11.04 10.07
N PRO A 312 -34.11 -11.45 10.60
CA PRO A 312 -32.96 -10.54 10.77
C PRO A 312 -32.38 -10.17 9.41
N GLY A 313 -32.54 -8.93 8.96
CA GLY A 313 -32.03 -8.48 7.64
C GLY A 313 -30.57 -8.03 7.63
N GLY A 314 -29.72 -8.72 8.40
CA GLY A 314 -28.28 -8.49 8.41
C GLY A 314 -27.52 -9.48 7.54
N PHE A 315 -26.20 -9.38 7.59
CA PHE A 315 -25.35 -10.37 6.96
C PHE A 315 -25.45 -11.70 7.71
N CYS A 316 -25.64 -12.81 7.00
CA CYS A 316 -25.43 -14.15 7.54
C CYS A 316 -23.97 -14.63 7.40
N GLY A 317 -23.12 -13.82 6.77
CA GLY A 317 -21.68 -14.01 6.71
C GLY A 317 -21.02 -13.21 5.59
N VAL A 318 -19.68 -13.25 5.53
CA VAL A 318 -18.88 -12.56 4.52
C VAL A 318 -17.80 -13.46 3.89
N SER A 319 -17.57 -13.29 2.60
CA SER A 319 -16.44 -13.87 1.85
C SER A 319 -15.69 -12.74 1.15
N LEU A 320 -14.38 -12.91 0.99
CA LEU A 320 -13.51 -11.91 0.38
C LEU A 320 -12.60 -12.61 -0.63
N HIS A 321 -12.47 -12.02 -1.81
CA HIS A 321 -11.48 -12.41 -2.80
C HIS A 321 -10.90 -11.15 -3.43
N GLU A 322 -9.60 -10.93 -3.29
CA GLU A 322 -8.95 -9.68 -3.70
C GLU A 322 -9.71 -8.46 -3.14
N ASP A 323 -10.14 -7.56 -4.02
CA ASP A 323 -10.92 -6.37 -3.69
C ASP A 323 -12.43 -6.57 -3.85
N GLU A 324 -12.93 -7.80 -3.79
CA GLU A 324 -14.35 -8.11 -3.91
C GLU A 324 -14.90 -8.70 -2.61
N LEU A 325 -15.86 -8.00 -2.03
CA LEU A 325 -16.58 -8.39 -0.82
C LEU A 325 -17.92 -9.02 -1.21
N PHE A 326 -18.14 -10.25 -0.77
CA PHE A 326 -19.38 -10.99 -0.94
C PHE A 326 -20.06 -11.08 0.42
N GLY A 327 -21.22 -10.46 0.55
CA GLY A 327 -22.01 -10.51 1.78
C GLY A 327 -23.32 -11.24 1.53
N ALA A 328 -23.57 -12.28 2.31
CA ALA A 328 -24.79 -13.07 2.20
C ALA A 328 -25.90 -12.49 3.09
N GLU A 329 -27.09 -12.35 2.54
CA GLU A 329 -28.33 -11.97 3.23
C GLU A 329 -29.22 -13.23 3.33
N PRO A 330 -30.15 -13.33 4.30
CA PRO A 330 -31.09 -14.46 4.37
C PRO A 330 -31.75 -14.85 3.04
N ARG A 331 -31.98 -13.92 2.10
CA ARG A 331 -32.67 -14.19 0.82
C ARG A 331 -31.86 -13.86 -0.43
N GLY A 332 -30.56 -13.68 -0.30
CA GLY A 332 -29.72 -13.34 -1.44
C GLY A 332 -28.26 -13.15 -1.08
N CYS A 333 -27.49 -12.69 -2.05
CA CYS A 333 -26.11 -12.28 -1.81
C CYS A 333 -25.78 -11.05 -2.64
N HIS A 334 -25.00 -10.18 -2.03
CA HIS A 334 -24.56 -8.93 -2.62
C HIS A 334 -23.04 -8.98 -2.85
N VAL A 335 -22.62 -8.35 -3.94
CA VAL A 335 -21.21 -8.18 -4.30
C VAL A 335 -20.88 -6.70 -4.28
N TRP A 336 -19.83 -6.35 -3.55
CA TRP A 336 -19.25 -5.01 -3.52
C TRP A 336 -17.81 -5.07 -3.99
N ARG A 337 -17.44 -4.12 -4.85
CA ARG A 337 -16.03 -3.82 -5.12
C ARG A 337 -15.51 -2.89 -4.02
N VAL A 338 -14.48 -3.33 -3.33
CA VAL A 338 -13.73 -2.57 -2.35
C VAL A 338 -12.78 -1.64 -3.09
N VAL A 339 -13.22 -0.42 -3.34
CA VAL A 339 -12.37 0.59 -3.96
C VAL A 339 -11.52 1.22 -2.86
N ARG A 340 -10.28 0.77 -2.78
CA ARG A 340 -9.24 1.34 -1.92
C ARG A 340 -8.75 2.64 -2.54
N GLY A 341 -9.56 3.69 -2.43
CA GLY A 341 -9.30 5.01 -2.99
C GLY A 341 -8.09 5.78 -2.42
N LEU A 342 -7.08 5.10 -1.88
CA LEU A 342 -5.86 5.75 -1.43
C LEU A 342 -4.86 5.87 -2.59
N GLY A 343 -4.83 4.93 -3.54
CA GLY A 343 -3.90 5.00 -4.67
C GLY A 343 -2.44 5.07 -4.21
N TYR A 344 -2.15 4.52 -3.02
CA TYR A 344 -0.83 4.48 -2.39
C TYR A 344 -0.73 3.29 -1.43
N THR A 345 0.49 2.85 -1.12
CA THR A 345 0.78 1.77 -0.15
C THR A 345 1.59 2.31 1.03
N GLU A 346 1.19 1.98 2.26
CA GLU A 346 1.90 2.35 3.49
C GLU A 346 2.77 1.20 4.00
N VAL A 347 3.99 1.51 4.41
CA VAL A 347 4.97 0.58 4.99
C VAL A 347 5.46 1.17 6.32
N GLY A 348 5.33 0.37 7.38
CA GLY A 348 5.87 0.71 8.70
C GLY A 348 7.28 0.15 8.92
N GLY A 349 7.97 0.68 9.92
CA GLY A 349 9.20 0.08 10.45
C GLY A 349 10.16 1.05 11.12
N HIS A 350 10.02 2.35 10.87
CA HIS A 350 10.59 3.39 11.73
C HIS A 350 9.71 3.62 12.94
N THR A 351 10.28 4.19 14.00
CA THR A 351 9.54 4.61 15.21
C THR A 351 9.44 6.13 15.34
N GLY A 352 10.09 6.87 14.43
CA GLY A 352 10.05 8.33 14.35
C GLY A 352 9.83 8.84 12.91
N PRO A 353 9.62 10.16 12.74
CA PRO A 353 9.44 10.80 11.45
C PRO A 353 10.53 10.45 10.43
N VAL A 354 10.13 10.16 9.19
CA VAL A 354 11.08 9.86 8.10
C VAL A 354 11.54 11.16 7.45
N ILE A 355 12.80 11.52 7.71
CA ILE A 355 13.38 12.82 7.38
C ILE A 355 13.89 12.86 5.94
N ALA A 356 14.48 11.77 5.47
CA ALA A 356 15.07 11.71 4.13
C ALA A 356 14.97 10.32 3.54
N LEU A 357 14.78 10.29 2.22
CA LEU A 357 14.67 9.07 1.41
C LEU A 357 15.60 9.18 0.21
N HIS A 358 16.37 8.13 -0.05
CA HIS A 358 17.25 8.07 -1.19
C HIS A 358 17.29 6.69 -1.82
N SER A 359 17.15 6.63 -3.14
CA SER A 359 17.27 5.38 -3.89
C SER A 359 18.71 5.15 -4.31
N ALA A 360 19.27 4.00 -3.96
CA ALA A 360 20.50 3.50 -4.53
C ALA A 360 20.19 2.65 -5.75
N GLU A 361 20.16 3.30 -6.91
CA GLU A 361 20.06 2.66 -8.20
C GLU A 361 21.44 2.77 -8.88
N GLY A 362 22.39 1.91 -8.47
CA GLY A 362 23.79 1.93 -8.91
C GLY A 362 24.17 0.79 -9.88
N THR A 363 24.77 1.15 -11.01
CA THR A 363 25.47 0.34 -12.05
C THR A 363 24.98 -1.10 -12.31
N ARG A 364 24.28 -1.29 -13.44
CA ARG A 364 23.89 -2.50 -14.23
C ARG A 364 23.59 -3.86 -13.55
N ASP A 365 24.18 -4.21 -12.42
CA ASP A 365 24.11 -5.55 -11.80
C ASP A 365 23.69 -5.56 -10.31
N ALA A 366 23.66 -4.43 -9.59
CA ALA A 366 23.19 -4.39 -8.20
C ALA A 366 21.65 -4.25 -8.12
N GLU A 367 21.03 -4.96 -7.19
CA GLU A 367 19.60 -4.79 -6.92
C GLU A 367 19.34 -3.37 -6.39
N PRO A 368 18.28 -2.69 -6.88
CA PRO A 368 17.96 -1.36 -6.40
C PRO A 368 17.63 -1.44 -4.92
N MET A 369 18.16 -0.51 -4.13
CA MET A 369 17.88 -0.42 -2.70
C MET A 369 17.30 0.96 -2.39
N LEU A 370 16.35 1.01 -1.45
CA LEU A 370 15.86 2.27 -0.90
C LEU A 370 16.48 2.47 0.49
N PHE A 371 16.98 3.66 0.76
CA PHE A 371 17.48 4.06 2.07
C PHE A 371 16.58 5.13 2.66
N SER A 372 16.24 4.98 3.93
CA SER A 372 15.49 5.96 4.70
C SER A 372 16.24 6.32 5.96
N ALA A 373 16.23 7.61 6.31
CA ALA A 373 16.73 8.13 7.57
C ALA A 373 15.57 8.73 8.38
N SER A 374 15.62 8.55 9.69
CA SER A 374 14.56 8.94 10.61
C SER A 374 15.13 9.58 11.88
N VAL A 375 14.27 10.32 12.58
CA VAL A 375 14.55 10.92 13.90
C VAL A 375 14.79 9.84 14.97
N ASP A 376 14.43 8.59 14.71
CA ASP A 376 14.77 7.44 15.58
C ASP A 376 16.26 7.05 15.55
N ASN A 377 17.12 7.88 14.96
CA ASN A 377 18.55 7.68 14.77
C ASN A 377 18.88 6.38 14.02
N CYS A 378 17.97 5.90 13.18
CA CYS A 378 18.19 4.73 12.36
C CYS A 378 18.22 5.09 10.87
N ILE A 379 19.13 4.45 10.14
CA ILE A 379 19.11 4.37 8.69
C ILE A 379 18.64 2.97 8.33
N LYS A 380 17.53 2.85 7.60
CA LYS A 380 17.01 1.54 7.17
C LYS A 380 17.21 1.36 5.68
N ALA A 381 17.59 0.15 5.32
CA ALA A 381 17.73 -0.30 3.94
C ALA A 381 16.55 -1.20 3.58
N TRP A 382 15.88 -0.88 2.48
CA TRP A 382 14.66 -1.55 2.05
C TRP A 382 14.82 -2.14 0.66
N GLU A 383 14.33 -3.37 0.51
CA GLU A 383 14.15 -4.02 -0.78
C GLU A 383 12.92 -3.40 -1.49
N PRO A 384 13.05 -2.77 -2.66
CA PRO A 384 11.97 -1.99 -3.27
C PRO A 384 10.76 -2.80 -3.75
N ALA A 385 10.91 -4.11 -3.99
CA ALA A 385 9.84 -4.95 -4.53
C ALA A 385 8.77 -5.26 -3.47
N GLU A 386 9.20 -5.78 -2.31
CA GLU A 386 8.32 -6.13 -1.19
C GLU A 386 8.31 -5.08 -0.08
N MET A 387 9.16 -4.05 -0.18
CA MET A 387 9.39 -3.05 0.88
C MET A 387 9.76 -3.70 2.22
N ARG A 388 10.55 -4.77 2.15
CA ARG A 388 11.10 -5.45 3.31
C ARG A 388 12.35 -4.71 3.80
N CYS A 389 12.44 -4.47 5.10
CA CYS A 389 13.67 -3.98 5.73
C CYS A 389 14.73 -5.08 5.69
N VAL A 390 15.85 -4.83 4.99
CA VAL A 390 16.97 -5.77 4.84
C VAL A 390 17.91 -5.66 6.04
N TYR A 391 18.33 -4.43 6.37
CA TYR A 391 19.16 -4.15 7.54
C TYR A 391 18.92 -2.74 8.08
N THR A 392 19.36 -2.50 9.32
CA THR A 392 19.26 -1.21 10.01
C THR A 392 20.64 -0.81 10.53
N LEU A 393 21.07 0.42 10.24
CA LEU A 393 22.24 1.06 10.83
C LEU A 393 21.78 2.03 11.91
N HIS A 394 22.47 2.04 13.04
CA HIS A 394 22.12 2.89 14.18
C HIS A 394 23.16 3.97 14.38
N GLU A 395 22.70 5.21 14.39
CA GLU A 395 23.47 6.34 14.86
C GLU A 395 23.35 6.45 16.39
N VAL A 396 24.48 6.64 17.07
CA VAL A 396 24.56 6.60 18.54
C VAL A 396 24.79 8.00 19.12
N HIS A 397 25.39 8.92 18.38
CA HIS A 397 25.94 10.15 18.97
C HIS A 397 25.12 11.41 18.69
N SER A 398 24.33 11.44 17.62
CA SER A 398 23.58 12.62 17.21
C SER A 398 22.35 12.26 16.38
N GLU A 399 21.41 13.19 16.27
CA GLU A 399 20.23 13.04 15.44
C GLU A 399 20.57 13.24 13.96
N ILE A 400 20.05 12.35 13.12
CA ILE A 400 20.24 12.44 11.66
C ILE A 400 19.31 13.53 11.13
N SER A 401 19.83 14.45 10.33
CA SER A 401 19.06 15.57 9.76
C SER A 401 18.88 15.46 8.24
N CYS A 402 19.79 14.77 7.54
CA CYS A 402 19.68 14.54 6.10
C CYS A 402 20.43 13.27 5.66
N LEU A 403 20.08 12.74 4.49
CA LEU A 403 20.64 11.51 3.93
C LEU A 403 20.91 11.66 2.43
N LEU A 404 22.04 11.14 1.99
CA LEU A 404 22.44 11.04 0.59
C LEU A 404 23.15 9.71 0.32
N TYR A 405 22.98 9.15 -0.88
CA TYR A 405 23.76 7.98 -1.31
C TYR A 405 24.70 8.38 -2.45
N SER A 406 25.98 8.02 -2.34
CA SER A 406 26.95 8.18 -3.43
C SER A 406 26.94 6.95 -4.33
N PRO A 407 26.56 7.08 -5.61
CA PRO A 407 26.49 5.94 -6.53
C PRO A 407 27.87 5.44 -6.98
N VAL A 408 28.90 6.30 -6.97
CA VAL A 408 30.25 5.94 -7.42
C VAL A 408 31.03 5.28 -6.29
N ASN A 409 30.95 5.86 -5.09
CA ASN A 409 31.69 5.33 -3.96
C ASN A 409 30.93 4.23 -3.20
N GLY A 410 29.61 4.20 -3.32
CA GLY A 410 28.75 3.26 -2.59
C GLY A 410 28.58 3.63 -1.11
N PHE A 411 28.98 4.85 -0.70
CA PHE A 411 28.79 5.31 0.67
C PHE A 411 27.40 5.89 0.87
N LEU A 412 26.83 5.63 2.06
CA LEU A 412 25.71 6.39 2.60
C LEU A 412 26.26 7.57 3.39
N ILE A 413 25.73 8.75 3.18
CA ILE A 413 26.20 9.99 3.76
C ILE A 413 25.08 10.58 4.59
N THR A 414 25.30 10.77 5.89
CA THR A 414 24.34 11.46 6.76
C THR A 414 24.91 12.76 7.29
N GLY A 415 24.08 13.79 7.29
CA GLY A 415 24.33 14.99 8.08
C GLY A 415 23.63 14.86 9.42
N ASN A 416 24.23 15.43 10.46
CA ASN A 416 23.74 15.34 11.82
C ASN A 416 23.51 16.72 12.44
N ASP A 417 22.76 16.73 13.55
CA ASP A 417 22.47 17.93 14.33
C ASP A 417 23.69 18.56 15.00
N ASP A 418 24.70 17.75 15.33
CA ASP A 418 25.96 18.22 15.92
C ASP A 418 26.93 18.87 14.92
N GLY A 419 26.53 19.03 13.66
CA GLY A 419 27.37 19.56 12.57
C GLY A 419 28.32 18.53 11.96
N SER A 420 28.29 17.28 12.44
CA SER A 420 29.10 16.21 11.86
C SER A 420 28.46 15.61 10.61
N ILE A 421 29.32 15.16 9.70
CA ILE A 421 28.92 14.42 8.50
C ILE A 421 29.52 13.02 8.58
N ARG A 422 28.70 11.99 8.39
CA ARG A 422 29.14 10.60 8.48
C ARG A 422 29.05 9.91 7.15
N LEU A 423 30.15 9.28 6.76
CA LEU A 423 30.22 8.38 5.61
C LEU A 423 30.16 6.94 6.11
N TRP A 424 29.07 6.26 5.80
CA TRP A 424 28.77 4.89 6.16
C TRP A 424 29.09 3.98 4.99
N ASN A 425 29.86 2.92 5.26
CA ASN A 425 29.93 1.79 4.36
C ASN A 425 28.68 0.89 4.60
N PRO A 426 27.78 0.72 3.61
CA PRO A 426 26.57 -0.08 3.78
C PRO A 426 26.86 -1.56 4.06
N ASP A 427 27.97 -2.10 3.55
CA ASP A 427 28.30 -3.52 3.68
C ASP A 427 28.91 -3.86 5.05
N SER A 428 29.77 -2.98 5.57
CA SER A 428 30.50 -3.21 6.83
C SER A 428 29.92 -2.47 8.03
N GLY A 429 29.07 -1.47 7.81
CA GLY A 429 28.60 -0.56 8.85
C GLY A 429 29.68 0.39 9.39
N SER A 430 30.88 0.42 8.82
CA SER A 430 31.97 1.29 9.29
C SER A 430 31.69 2.75 8.93
N THR A 431 31.97 3.66 9.87
CA THR A 431 31.76 5.10 9.71
C THR A 431 33.06 5.88 9.64
N ILE A 432 33.13 6.84 8.72
CA ILE A 432 34.12 7.92 8.72
C ILE A 432 33.41 9.20 9.12
N ASN A 433 33.98 9.94 10.08
CA ASN A 433 33.41 11.19 10.58
C ASN A 433 34.16 12.40 10.00
N LEU A 434 33.42 13.39 9.51
CA LEU A 434 33.92 14.66 9.00
C LEU A 434 33.31 15.79 9.84
N LEU A 435 34.13 16.75 10.29
CA LEU A 435 33.75 17.77 11.27
C LEU A 435 34.14 19.15 10.76
N GLU A 436 33.17 19.96 10.33
CA GLU A 436 33.41 21.36 9.93
C GLU A 436 32.27 22.29 10.30
N HIS A 437 31.02 21.85 10.14
CA HIS A 437 29.88 22.69 10.48
C HIS A 437 29.77 22.88 11.99
N THR A 438 29.43 24.08 12.42
CA THR A 438 29.28 24.42 13.85
C THR A 438 27.86 24.18 14.36
N ASN A 439 26.94 23.82 13.47
CA ASN A 439 25.52 23.63 13.71
C ASN A 439 24.96 22.56 12.75
N THR A 440 23.69 22.20 12.89
CA THR A 440 22.98 21.18 12.11
C THR A 440 23.30 21.23 10.61
N VAL A 441 23.71 20.09 10.04
CA VAL A 441 23.86 19.93 8.59
C VAL A 441 22.48 19.69 7.99
N THR A 442 21.97 20.61 7.17
CA THR A 442 20.59 20.56 6.68
C THR A 442 20.45 19.79 5.37
N CYS A 443 21.45 19.91 4.51
CA CYS A 443 21.37 19.38 3.16
C CYS A 443 22.74 18.94 2.64
N LEU A 444 22.69 17.89 1.82
CA LEU A 444 23.84 17.26 1.19
C LEU A 444 23.54 17.08 -0.30
N ASP A 445 24.55 17.27 -1.13
CA ASP A 445 24.48 16.91 -2.54
C ASP A 445 25.85 16.45 -3.06
N ILE A 446 25.85 15.76 -4.20
CA ILE A 446 27.10 15.32 -4.85
C ILE A 446 27.32 16.13 -6.13
N ALA A 447 28.52 16.69 -6.25
CA ALA A 447 29.00 17.31 -7.46
C ALA A 447 30.07 16.44 -8.13
N VAL A 448 30.12 16.48 -9.46
CA VAL A 448 31.15 15.79 -10.23
C VAL A 448 31.98 16.82 -10.97
N ARG A 449 33.29 16.86 -10.69
CA ARG A 449 34.25 17.75 -11.36
C ARG A 449 35.27 16.90 -12.11
N GLY A 450 35.01 16.64 -13.39
CA GLY A 450 35.84 15.77 -14.21
C GLY A 450 35.79 14.31 -13.72
N ARG A 451 36.88 13.83 -13.11
CA ARG A 451 36.94 12.49 -12.49
C ARG A 451 36.79 12.50 -10.97
N SER A 452 36.75 13.69 -10.35
CA SER A 452 36.57 13.83 -8.92
C SER A 452 35.10 13.88 -8.55
N GLU A 453 34.74 13.14 -7.51
CA GLU A 453 33.43 13.22 -6.86
C GLU A 453 33.58 14.09 -5.61
N LEU A 454 32.81 15.17 -5.56
CA LEU A 454 32.83 16.14 -4.49
C LEU A 454 31.53 16.02 -3.70
N LEU A 455 31.62 15.94 -2.39
CA LEU A 455 30.48 16.07 -1.48
C LEU A 455 30.31 17.54 -1.13
N LEU A 456 29.10 18.05 -1.35
CA LEU A 456 28.68 19.37 -0.93
C LEU A 456 27.83 19.22 0.34
N SER A 457 28.18 19.95 1.39
CA SER A 457 27.41 20.01 2.63
C SER A 457 27.07 21.43 2.99
N ALA A 458 25.87 21.66 3.51
CA ALA A 458 25.45 22.96 4.01
C ALA A 458 24.63 22.81 5.29
N GLY A 459 24.63 23.85 6.12
CA GLY A 459 24.00 23.81 7.43
C GLY A 459 23.42 25.13 7.92
N PHE A 460 22.92 25.10 9.15
CA PHE A 460 22.40 26.27 9.87
C PHE A 460 23.47 27.29 10.25
N ASP A 461 24.75 26.97 10.05
CA ASP A 461 25.85 27.92 10.20
C ASP A 461 26.00 28.88 9.01
N GLY A 462 25.17 28.74 7.96
CA GLY A 462 25.20 29.59 6.77
C GLY A 462 26.34 29.24 5.80
N CYS A 463 27.12 28.20 6.11
CA CYS A 463 28.30 27.80 5.34
C CYS A 463 27.96 26.66 4.37
N VAL A 464 28.72 26.62 3.28
CA VAL A 464 28.81 25.46 2.39
C VAL A 464 30.24 24.95 2.44
N ALA A 465 30.40 23.67 2.78
CA ALA A 465 31.68 22.98 2.76
C ALA A 465 31.73 21.99 1.57
N ILE A 466 32.89 21.93 0.93
CA ILE A 466 33.15 21.09 -0.24
C ILE A 466 34.25 20.10 0.11
N TRP A 467 33.96 18.83 -0.09
CA TRP A 467 34.84 17.72 0.27
C TRP A 467 35.18 16.89 -0.95
N ASP A 468 36.45 16.63 -1.20
CA ASP A 468 36.86 15.61 -2.17
C ASP A 468 36.71 14.22 -1.55
N ILE A 469 35.71 13.47 -2.04
CA ILE A 469 35.43 12.09 -1.63
C ILE A 469 35.91 11.07 -2.67
N THR A 470 36.69 11.49 -3.66
CA THR A 470 37.13 10.60 -4.74
C THR A 470 37.93 9.40 -4.19
N LYS A 471 37.54 8.18 -4.58
CA LYS A 471 38.26 6.93 -4.25
C LYS A 471 39.72 6.99 -4.71
N ARG A 472 40.62 7.40 -3.82
CA ARG A 472 42.06 7.13 -3.90
C ARG A 472 42.37 6.06 -2.87
N ARG A 473 43.07 4.99 -3.26
CA ARG A 473 43.46 3.91 -2.32
C ARG A 473 44.08 4.53 -1.06
N TYR A 474 43.40 4.38 0.07
CA TYR A 474 43.80 4.83 1.41
C TYR A 474 43.81 6.35 1.68
N SER A 475 43.14 7.18 0.87
CA SER A 475 43.00 8.61 1.18
C SER A 475 41.73 8.87 1.99
N MET A 476 41.89 9.59 3.10
CA MET A 476 40.76 10.18 3.83
C MET A 476 40.13 11.29 2.99
N PRO A 477 38.79 11.52 3.03
CA PRO A 477 38.18 12.69 2.41
C PRO A 477 38.89 13.97 2.84
N GLN A 478 39.12 14.88 1.91
CA GLN A 478 39.79 16.15 2.18
C GLN A 478 38.84 17.30 1.91
N ILE A 479 38.89 18.32 2.76
CA ILE A 479 38.17 19.55 2.51
C ILE A 479 38.89 20.36 1.43
N GLU A 480 38.15 20.78 0.40
CA GLU A 480 38.68 21.67 -0.63
C GLU A 480 38.50 23.14 -0.24
N THR A 481 37.31 23.48 0.24
CA THR A 481 36.96 24.86 0.60
C THR A 481 35.74 24.91 1.50
N VAL A 482 35.63 26.00 2.27
CA VAL A 482 34.43 26.40 3.01
C VAL A 482 34.19 27.86 2.71
N PHE A 483 32.97 28.21 2.34
CA PHE A 483 32.56 29.59 2.16
C PHE A 483 31.21 29.86 2.79
N LYS A 484 30.98 31.11 3.20
CA LYS A 484 29.69 31.56 3.71
C LYS A 484 28.76 31.85 2.54
N ALA A 485 27.79 30.98 2.33
CA ALA A 485 26.81 31.17 1.27
C ALA A 485 25.76 32.20 1.68
N HIS A 486 25.26 32.10 2.91
CA HIS A 486 24.24 32.98 3.46
C HIS A 486 24.72 33.46 4.83
N GLU A 487 24.84 34.78 5.03
CA GLU A 487 25.27 35.37 6.31
C GLU A 487 24.32 36.52 6.64
N PRO A 488 23.69 36.56 7.84
CA PRO A 488 23.77 35.61 8.97
C PRO A 488 22.75 34.44 8.92
N TYR A 489 22.17 34.17 7.76
CA TYR A 489 21.00 33.27 7.63
C TYR A 489 21.37 31.81 7.32
N GLU A 490 20.50 30.90 7.70
CA GLU A 490 20.66 29.46 7.53
C GLU A 490 20.48 29.01 6.08
N VAL A 491 21.23 27.99 5.66
CA VAL A 491 21.04 27.30 4.37
C VAL A 491 20.10 26.12 4.59
N LEU A 492 19.02 26.04 3.81
CA LEU A 492 18.01 24.98 3.90
C LEU A 492 18.00 24.05 2.69
N ALA A 493 18.46 24.55 1.53
CA ALA A 493 18.47 23.79 0.30
C ALA A 493 19.78 23.97 -0.47
N LEU A 494 20.26 22.88 -1.04
CA LEU A 494 21.52 22.82 -1.78
C LEU A 494 21.33 21.89 -2.99
N ARG A 495 21.73 22.37 -4.18
CA ARG A 495 21.78 21.54 -5.40
C ARG A 495 22.97 21.85 -6.28
N PHE A 496 23.56 20.82 -6.86
CA PHE A 496 24.58 20.93 -7.90
C PHE A 496 23.93 20.90 -9.29
N ASN A 497 24.30 21.86 -10.13
CA ASN A 497 23.96 21.88 -11.54
C ASN A 497 25.14 21.36 -12.39
N PRO A 498 25.03 20.15 -12.97
CA PRO A 498 26.09 19.57 -13.79
C PRO A 498 26.28 20.26 -15.15
N MET A 499 25.26 20.96 -15.67
CA MET A 499 25.32 21.61 -16.98
C MET A 499 26.24 22.83 -16.95
N ASN A 500 26.06 23.68 -15.94
CA ASN A 500 26.79 24.95 -15.82
C ASN A 500 27.96 24.86 -14.82
N GLY A 501 28.11 23.73 -14.12
CA GLY A 501 29.11 23.56 -13.07
C GLY A 501 28.90 24.53 -11.91
N THR A 502 27.64 24.77 -11.53
CA THR A 502 27.26 25.73 -10.49
C THR A 502 26.64 25.05 -9.27
N ILE A 503 26.87 25.61 -8.09
CA ILE A 503 26.21 25.24 -6.84
C ILE A 503 25.08 26.23 -6.60
N ILE A 504 23.90 25.74 -6.27
CA ILE A 504 22.71 26.56 -6.02
C ILE A 504 22.32 26.37 -4.56
N THR A 505 22.18 27.47 -3.83
CA THR A 505 21.84 27.48 -2.41
C THR A 505 20.58 28.30 -2.17
N GLY A 506 19.70 27.78 -1.32
CA GLY A 506 18.49 28.45 -0.84
C GLY A 506 18.46 28.43 0.69
N GLY A 507 17.94 29.49 1.28
CA GLY A 507 17.95 29.66 2.74
C GLY A 507 16.85 30.55 3.28
N ASN A 508 16.99 30.93 4.54
CA ASN A 508 16.02 31.77 5.26
C ASN A 508 15.95 33.22 4.77
N GLU A 509 16.97 33.67 4.03
CA GLU A 509 16.98 35.02 3.44
C GLU A 509 16.10 35.17 2.20
N ARG A 510 15.27 34.16 1.88
CA ARG A 510 14.26 34.17 0.79
C ARG A 510 14.84 34.25 -0.63
N THR A 511 16.14 34.43 -0.75
CA THR A 511 16.84 34.46 -2.04
C THR A 511 17.55 33.14 -2.31
N ILE A 512 17.78 32.89 -3.59
CA ILE A 512 18.59 31.77 -4.06
C ILE A 512 19.89 32.33 -4.59
N ARG A 513 21.03 31.78 -4.16
CA ARG A 513 22.35 32.19 -4.64
C ARG A 513 22.93 31.10 -5.53
N VAL A 514 23.56 31.52 -6.62
CA VAL A 514 24.22 30.64 -7.59
C VAL A 514 25.72 30.91 -7.51
N TRP A 515 26.51 29.87 -7.29
CA TRP A 515 27.95 29.91 -7.09
C TRP A 515 28.66 29.09 -8.15
N SER A 516 29.82 29.54 -8.59
CA SER A 516 30.67 28.76 -9.50
C SER A 516 31.42 27.67 -8.73
N LEU A 517 31.37 26.41 -9.18
CA LEU A 517 32.16 25.33 -8.57
C LEU A 517 33.67 25.48 -8.83
N SER A 518 34.06 26.24 -9.86
CA SER A 518 35.48 26.40 -10.22
C SER A 518 36.16 27.55 -9.47
N THR A 519 35.46 28.65 -9.24
CA THR A 519 36.01 29.84 -8.58
C THR A 519 35.50 30.04 -7.16
N TYR A 520 34.42 29.36 -6.77
CA TYR A 520 33.70 29.56 -5.50
C TYR A 520 33.14 30.98 -5.32
N GLU A 521 33.02 31.73 -6.41
CA GLU A 521 32.44 33.07 -6.43
C GLU A 521 30.96 33.01 -6.75
N MET A 522 30.20 33.97 -6.19
CA MET A 522 28.78 34.13 -6.49
C MET A 522 28.61 34.67 -7.91
N VAL A 523 27.86 33.93 -8.73
CA VAL A 523 27.57 34.23 -10.13
C VAL A 523 26.27 35.04 -10.25
N ALA A 524 25.25 34.66 -9.48
CA ALA A 524 23.94 35.30 -9.55
C ALA A 524 23.17 35.18 -8.23
N THR A 525 22.21 36.09 -8.05
CA THR A 525 21.21 36.06 -7.00
C THR A 525 19.83 36.07 -7.65
N LEU A 526 19.02 35.05 -7.37
CA LEU A 526 17.65 34.96 -7.83
C LEU A 526 16.73 35.42 -6.71
N ASP A 527 16.19 36.62 -6.87
CA ASP A 527 15.26 37.23 -5.93
C ASP A 527 13.81 37.09 -6.43
N GLY A 528 12.90 36.77 -5.51
CA GLY A 528 11.48 36.72 -5.82
C GLY A 528 10.60 36.01 -4.80
N HIS A 529 11.10 34.97 -4.11
CA HIS A 529 10.32 34.30 -3.07
C HIS A 529 10.01 35.25 -1.91
N THR A 530 8.83 35.10 -1.29
CA THR A 530 8.41 35.97 -0.19
C THR A 530 8.75 35.40 1.19
N ASP A 531 9.21 34.16 1.24
CA ASP A 531 9.62 33.47 2.46
C ASP A 531 10.77 32.47 2.20
N SER A 532 11.24 31.76 3.22
CA SER A 532 12.39 30.85 3.16
C SER A 532 12.29 29.84 2.00
N VAL A 533 13.41 29.57 1.34
CA VAL A 533 13.51 28.57 0.27
C VAL A 533 13.95 27.24 0.87
N THR A 534 13.06 26.26 0.86
CA THR A 534 13.19 24.97 1.57
C THR A 534 13.61 23.82 0.66
N ALA A 535 13.35 23.92 -0.64
CA ALA A 535 13.59 22.82 -1.57
C ALA A 535 14.07 23.31 -2.94
N LEU A 536 14.99 22.57 -3.55
CA LEU A 536 15.51 22.81 -4.89
C LEU A 536 15.53 21.51 -5.71
N ALA A 537 15.09 21.60 -6.96
CA ALA A 537 15.20 20.54 -7.96
C ALA A 537 15.65 21.13 -9.31
N LEU A 538 16.35 20.33 -10.12
CA LEU A 538 16.86 20.74 -11.42
C LEU A 538 16.29 19.84 -12.52
N ASP A 539 15.89 20.47 -13.62
CA ASP A 539 15.51 19.79 -14.87
C ASP A 539 16.26 20.45 -16.04
N GLY A 540 17.47 19.97 -16.31
CA GLY A 540 18.38 20.58 -17.28
C GLY A 540 18.73 22.02 -16.90
N ASN A 541 18.30 22.98 -17.72
CA ASN A 541 18.55 24.40 -17.51
C ASN A 541 17.53 25.07 -16.58
N PHE A 542 16.47 24.38 -16.19
CA PHE A 542 15.41 24.92 -15.33
C PHE A 542 15.67 24.58 -13.87
N LEU A 543 15.69 25.60 -13.02
CA LEU A 543 15.69 25.45 -11.58
C LEU A 543 14.27 25.57 -11.05
N LEU A 544 13.87 24.62 -10.20
CA LEU A 544 12.59 24.60 -9.51
C LEU A 544 12.84 24.81 -8.03
N SER A 545 12.28 25.87 -7.45
CA SER A 545 12.45 26.21 -6.05
C SER A 545 11.13 26.22 -5.29
N GLY A 546 11.09 25.51 -4.18
CA GLY A 546 9.95 25.41 -3.27
C GLY A 546 10.22 26.25 -2.02
N SER A 547 9.17 26.88 -1.50
CA SER A 547 9.29 27.81 -0.38
C SER A 547 8.17 27.64 0.65
N VAL A 548 8.43 28.16 1.85
CA VAL A 548 7.44 28.38 2.92
C VAL A 548 6.30 29.30 2.45
N ASP A 549 6.52 30.11 1.40
CA ASP A 549 5.47 30.93 0.77
C ASP A 549 4.38 30.13 0.02
N CYS A 550 4.42 28.80 0.11
CA CYS A 550 3.50 27.84 -0.50
C CYS A 550 3.57 27.78 -2.05
N THR A 551 4.56 28.46 -2.66
CA THR A 551 4.76 28.48 -4.11
C THR A 551 5.97 27.66 -4.55
N VAL A 552 5.91 27.23 -5.80
CA VAL A 552 7.06 26.70 -6.53
C VAL A 552 7.38 27.66 -7.68
N ARG A 553 8.63 28.08 -7.79
CA ARG A 553 9.09 28.96 -8.88
C ARG A 553 9.98 28.22 -9.85
N VAL A 554 9.87 28.60 -11.12
CA VAL A 554 10.67 28.06 -12.23
C VAL A 554 11.60 29.17 -12.72
N TRP A 555 12.89 28.91 -12.71
CA TRP A 555 13.93 29.85 -13.11
C TRP A 555 14.74 29.29 -14.28
N ASP A 556 15.19 30.18 -15.15
CA ASP A 556 16.22 29.87 -16.12
C ASP A 556 17.59 30.06 -15.47
N THR A 557 18.41 28.99 -15.40
CA THR A 557 19.76 29.03 -14.81
C THR A 557 20.82 29.67 -15.73
N VAL A 558 20.51 29.87 -17.01
CA VAL A 558 21.40 30.55 -17.96
C VAL A 558 21.14 32.05 -17.95
N ALA A 559 19.87 32.44 -18.07
CA ALA A 559 19.47 33.85 -18.03
C ALA A 559 19.40 34.41 -16.60
N ASN A 560 19.36 33.54 -15.57
CA ASN A 560 19.12 33.89 -14.17
C ASN A 560 17.84 34.70 -13.97
N THR A 561 16.77 34.32 -14.68
CA THR A 561 15.47 35.02 -14.64
C THR A 561 14.35 34.10 -14.16
N LEU A 562 13.35 34.70 -13.51
CA LEU A 562 12.12 34.02 -13.15
C LEU A 562 11.26 33.84 -14.40
N LEU A 563 10.95 32.58 -14.72
CA LEU A 563 10.06 32.25 -15.83
C LEU A 563 8.61 32.13 -15.35
N GLN A 564 8.39 31.52 -14.19
CA GLN A 564 7.05 31.13 -13.75
C GLN A 564 6.91 30.99 -12.24
N THR A 565 5.71 31.26 -11.73
CA THR A 565 5.32 31.01 -10.33
C THR A 565 4.09 30.11 -10.29
N ILE A 566 4.19 28.97 -9.61
CA ILE A 566 3.12 27.97 -9.44
C ILE A 566 2.66 28.02 -7.98
N ARG A 567 1.37 28.29 -7.75
CA ARG A 567 0.75 28.15 -6.42
C ARG A 567 0.49 26.67 -6.13
N ALA A 568 1.52 25.99 -5.65
CA ALA A 568 1.52 24.53 -5.56
C ALA A 568 0.69 24.02 -4.38
N HIS A 569 0.79 24.64 -3.20
CA HIS A 569 0.22 24.11 -1.95
C HIS A 569 -0.48 25.19 -1.11
N SER A 570 -1.21 24.76 -0.07
CA SER A 570 -1.83 25.67 0.93
C SER A 570 -1.02 25.84 2.22
N GLU A 571 0.04 25.05 2.36
CA GLU A 571 1.00 25.05 3.46
C GLU A 571 2.42 24.99 2.85
N PRO A 572 3.49 25.15 3.65
CA PRO A 572 4.87 25.14 3.18
C PRO A 572 5.20 23.94 2.27
N VAL A 573 5.98 24.21 1.23
CA VAL A 573 6.52 23.16 0.35
C VAL A 573 7.74 22.55 1.03
N GLU A 574 7.71 21.26 1.31
CA GLU A 574 8.77 20.58 2.09
C GLU A 574 9.89 20.07 1.17
N GLN A 575 9.52 19.40 0.07
CA GLN A 575 10.49 18.85 -0.88
C GLN A 575 9.96 18.85 -2.31
N LEU A 576 10.91 18.88 -3.26
CA LEU A 576 10.67 18.79 -4.70
C LEU A 576 11.46 17.64 -5.30
N LEU A 577 10.90 16.99 -6.32
CA LEU A 577 11.56 15.95 -7.09
C LEU A 577 11.14 16.00 -8.56
N ILE A 578 12.08 15.76 -9.47
CA ILE A 578 11.82 15.62 -10.91
C ILE A 578 11.86 14.15 -11.31
N VAL A 579 10.89 13.73 -12.12
CA VAL A 579 10.84 12.42 -12.75
C VAL A 579 11.62 12.49 -14.08
N PRO A 580 12.82 11.88 -14.18
CA PRO A 580 13.70 12.11 -15.34
C PRO A 580 13.12 11.63 -16.68
N GLU A 581 12.27 10.60 -16.69
CA GLU A 581 11.69 10.03 -17.92
C GLU A 581 10.63 10.95 -18.56
N THR A 582 9.95 11.76 -17.75
CA THR A 582 8.76 12.54 -18.18
C THR A 582 8.93 14.04 -18.01
N GLY A 583 9.89 14.50 -17.21
CA GLY A 583 10.00 15.89 -16.80
C GLY A 583 8.88 16.32 -15.83
N PHE A 584 8.16 15.37 -15.23
CA PHE A 584 7.13 15.74 -14.25
C PHE A 584 7.74 16.22 -12.95
N LEU A 585 7.18 17.30 -12.42
CA LEU A 585 7.52 17.84 -11.10
C LEU A 585 6.60 17.21 -10.05
N VAL A 586 7.21 16.61 -9.04
CA VAL A 586 6.54 16.09 -7.84
C VAL A 586 6.80 17.03 -6.68
N THR A 587 5.74 17.45 -6.00
CA THR A 587 5.81 18.36 -4.85
C THR A 587 5.12 17.73 -3.64
N CYS A 588 5.71 17.88 -2.45
CA CYS A 588 5.09 17.50 -1.18
C CYS A 588 5.03 18.69 -0.22
N SER A 589 4.10 18.62 0.73
CA SER A 589 3.84 19.71 1.66
C SER A 589 3.26 19.20 2.99
N ALA A 590 3.40 20.03 4.01
CA ALA A 590 2.67 19.93 5.27
C ALA A 590 1.14 19.99 5.10
N ASP A 591 0.61 20.41 3.93
CA ASP A 591 -0.82 20.32 3.59
C ASP A 591 -1.32 18.88 3.42
N ARG A 592 -0.43 17.90 3.62
CA ARG A 592 -0.71 16.46 3.58
C ARG A 592 -1.02 15.95 2.18
N THR A 593 -0.51 16.64 1.16
CA THR A 593 -0.73 16.25 -0.23
C THR A 593 0.57 16.09 -1.01
N VAL A 594 0.56 15.13 -1.94
CA VAL A 594 1.56 14.99 -3.00
C VAL A 594 0.90 15.38 -4.31
N LYS A 595 1.56 16.25 -5.08
CA LYS A 595 1.04 16.71 -6.37
C LYS A 595 2.07 16.46 -7.47
N VAL A 596 1.57 16.05 -8.63
CA VAL A 596 2.36 15.84 -9.86
C VAL A 596 1.92 16.86 -10.89
N TRP A 597 2.90 17.59 -11.41
CA TRP A 597 2.70 18.73 -12.28
C TRP A 597 3.42 18.54 -13.61
N GLN A 598 2.78 19.02 -14.67
CA GLN A 598 3.47 19.40 -15.89
C GLN A 598 3.74 20.90 -15.79
N TYR A 599 4.93 21.26 -15.32
CA TYR A 599 5.22 22.64 -14.92
C TYR A 599 5.23 23.62 -16.10
N GLY A 600 5.59 23.18 -17.32
CA GLY A 600 5.54 24.03 -18.52
C GLY A 600 4.13 24.53 -18.89
N GLU A 601 3.08 23.81 -18.51
CA GLU A 601 1.67 24.18 -18.76
C GLU A 601 0.96 24.70 -17.49
N GLN A 602 1.65 24.76 -16.33
CA GLN A 602 1.04 24.98 -15.01
C GLN A 602 -0.09 24.00 -14.67
N ARG A 603 -0.04 22.79 -15.23
CA ARG A 603 -1.13 21.83 -15.12
C ARG A 603 -0.88 20.82 -14.01
N LEU A 604 -1.85 20.71 -13.10
CA LEU A 604 -1.90 19.63 -12.12
C LEU A 604 -2.39 18.36 -12.83
N ILE A 605 -1.56 17.32 -12.85
CA ILE A 605 -1.89 16.02 -13.46
C ILE A 605 -2.61 15.15 -12.43
N LYS A 606 -2.01 15.02 -11.25
CA LYS A 606 -2.50 14.15 -10.18
C LYS A 606 -2.27 14.77 -8.82
N LYS A 607 -3.22 14.54 -7.92
CA LYS A 607 -3.15 14.90 -6.50
C LYS A 607 -3.47 13.66 -5.67
N TRP A 608 -2.60 13.36 -4.72
CA TRP A 608 -2.87 12.43 -3.64
C TRP A 608 -2.96 13.16 -2.32
N ALA A 609 -3.85 12.73 -1.44
CA ALA A 609 -4.00 13.25 -0.09
C ALA A 609 -3.75 12.13 0.91
N HIS A 610 -2.98 12.43 1.95
CA HIS A 610 -2.62 11.54 3.03
C HIS A 610 -3.17 12.11 4.36
N PRO A 611 -3.53 11.29 5.36
CA PRO A 611 -3.98 11.80 6.66
C PRO A 611 -2.90 12.58 7.42
N ASP A 612 -1.63 12.31 7.12
CA ASP A 612 -0.46 12.89 7.78
C ASP A 612 0.37 13.78 6.85
N SER A 613 1.12 14.70 7.45
CA SER A 613 2.09 15.57 6.78
C SER A 613 3.22 14.76 6.12
N ILE A 614 3.63 15.22 4.94
CA ILE A 614 4.67 14.55 4.14
C ILE A 614 5.91 15.42 4.17
N ARG A 615 6.98 14.87 4.75
CA ARG A 615 8.25 15.58 5.01
C ARG A 615 9.25 15.37 3.90
N SER A 616 9.30 14.16 3.34
CA SER A 616 10.35 13.79 2.39
C SER A 616 9.84 13.05 1.18
N LEU A 617 10.57 13.18 0.07
CA LEU A 617 10.32 12.56 -1.22
C LEU A 617 11.55 11.79 -1.71
N GLY A 618 11.29 10.66 -2.36
CA GLY A 618 12.23 9.85 -3.13
C GLY A 618 11.55 9.27 -4.38
N LEU A 619 12.36 8.78 -5.32
CA LEU A 619 11.87 8.17 -6.55
C LEU A 619 12.54 6.81 -6.76
N LEU A 620 11.73 5.77 -6.91
CA LEU A 620 12.18 4.49 -7.43
C LEU A 620 11.94 4.50 -8.94
N ARG A 621 12.98 4.82 -9.73
CA ARG A 621 12.85 5.04 -11.17
C ARG A 621 12.44 3.75 -11.86
N ARG A 622 13.10 2.64 -11.54
CA ARG A 622 12.85 1.34 -12.19
C ARG A 622 11.43 0.81 -11.93
N LEU A 623 10.90 1.04 -10.73
CA LEU A 623 9.56 0.62 -10.35
C LEU A 623 8.50 1.69 -10.61
N ARG A 624 8.89 2.87 -11.12
CA ARG A 624 8.02 4.02 -11.35
C ARG A 624 7.11 4.31 -10.15
N LYS A 625 7.71 4.39 -8.97
CA LYS A 625 7.01 4.74 -7.72
C LYS A 625 7.63 5.97 -7.09
N ILE A 626 6.77 6.88 -6.65
CA ILE A 626 7.17 7.98 -5.76
C ILE A 626 7.11 7.42 -4.33
N VAL A 627 8.16 7.65 -3.56
CA VAL A 627 8.25 7.24 -2.16
C VAL A 627 8.24 8.48 -1.29
N CYS A 628 7.47 8.47 -0.22
CA CYS A 628 7.28 9.60 0.67
C CYS A 628 7.49 9.22 2.12
N GLY A 629 8.15 10.07 2.89
CA GLY A 629 8.29 9.93 4.34
C GLY A 629 7.25 10.78 5.06
N THR A 630 6.59 10.20 6.05
CA THR A 630 5.57 10.89 6.86
C THR A 630 6.11 11.29 8.23
N GLU A 631 5.42 12.24 8.87
CA GLU A 631 5.72 12.65 10.24
C GLU A 631 5.42 11.55 11.27
N GLN A 632 4.44 10.68 11.01
CA GLN A 632 4.07 9.57 11.88
C GLN A 632 4.82 8.27 11.57
N CYS A 633 6.09 8.35 11.15
CA CYS A 633 7.00 7.20 10.95
C CYS A 633 6.73 6.22 9.78
N HIS A 634 5.73 6.47 8.94
CA HIS A 634 5.43 5.62 7.79
C HIS A 634 6.17 6.05 6.52
N ILE A 635 6.53 5.07 5.69
CA ILE A 635 6.94 5.24 4.30
C ILE A 635 5.74 4.95 3.40
N VAL A 636 5.38 5.88 2.53
CA VAL A 636 4.23 5.79 1.63
C VAL A 636 4.71 5.70 0.20
N LEU A 637 4.17 4.79 -0.61
CA LEU A 637 4.50 4.67 -2.03
C LEU A 637 3.29 4.99 -2.91
N PHE A 638 3.49 5.89 -3.87
CA PHE A 638 2.50 6.25 -4.88
C PHE A 638 2.91 5.67 -6.25
N PRO A 639 2.02 4.95 -6.96
CA PRO A 639 2.28 4.44 -8.28
C PRO A 639 2.28 5.59 -9.31
N LEU A 640 3.29 5.62 -10.18
CA LEU A 640 3.41 6.60 -11.24
C LEU A 640 2.97 6.04 -12.60
N ASP A 641 2.93 4.72 -12.79
CA ASP A 641 2.59 4.06 -14.05
C ASP A 641 1.25 4.55 -14.61
N GLU A 642 0.20 4.57 -13.80
CA GLU A 642 -1.13 5.04 -14.22
C GLU A 642 -1.11 6.49 -14.69
N VAL A 643 -0.28 7.34 -14.07
CA VAL A 643 -0.16 8.76 -14.41
C VAL A 643 0.54 8.93 -15.75
N ILE A 644 1.64 8.19 -15.96
CA ILE A 644 2.41 8.21 -17.20
C ILE A 644 1.57 7.67 -18.37
N GLU A 645 0.89 6.55 -18.17
CA GLU A 645 0.06 5.94 -19.22
C GLU A 645 -1.17 6.77 -19.57
N ALA A 646 -1.80 7.42 -18.58
CA ALA A 646 -2.93 8.31 -18.83
C ALA A 646 -2.52 9.52 -19.67
N GLU A 647 -1.38 10.14 -19.35
CA GLU A 647 -0.86 11.28 -20.12
C GLU A 647 -0.33 10.86 -21.49
N GLY A 648 0.30 9.69 -21.61
CA GLY A 648 0.69 9.13 -22.90
C GLY A 648 -0.50 8.91 -23.84
N ARG A 649 -1.60 8.35 -23.33
CA ARG A 649 -2.86 8.19 -24.11
C ARG A 649 -3.47 9.52 -24.51
N ARG A 650 -3.44 10.52 -23.62
CA ARG A 650 -3.92 11.87 -23.90
C ARG A 650 -3.10 12.54 -24.99
N ALA A 651 -1.78 12.49 -24.89
CA ALA A 651 -0.88 13.04 -25.91
C ALA A 651 -1.13 12.38 -27.28
N HIS A 652 -1.32 11.05 -27.30
CA HIS A 652 -1.65 10.32 -28.52
C HIS A 652 -3.00 10.76 -29.13
N SER A 653 -4.02 10.95 -28.30
CA SER A 653 -5.34 11.44 -28.75
C SER A 653 -5.29 12.85 -29.31
N ILE A 654 -4.50 13.75 -28.70
CA ILE A 654 -4.30 15.12 -29.21
C ILE A 654 -3.54 15.10 -30.54
N ALA A 655 -2.52 14.23 -30.67
CA ALA A 655 -1.79 14.09 -31.93
C ALA A 655 -2.68 13.54 -33.06
N GLN A 656 -3.57 12.59 -32.77
CA GLN A 656 -4.53 12.07 -33.75
C GLN A 656 -5.55 13.13 -34.17
N SER A 657 -6.10 13.90 -33.23
CA SER A 657 -7.05 14.97 -33.58
C SER A 657 -6.40 16.12 -34.37
N ALA A 658 -5.12 16.42 -34.11
CA ALA A 658 -4.35 17.36 -34.91
C ALA A 658 -4.09 16.86 -36.34
N LEU A 659 -3.92 15.54 -36.52
CA LEU A 659 -3.73 14.92 -37.84
C LEU A 659 -5.04 14.90 -38.66
N GLU A 660 -6.18 14.64 -38.01
CA GLU A 660 -7.50 14.63 -38.64
C GLU A 660 -8.04 16.04 -38.92
N GLY A 661 -7.55 17.06 -38.21
CA GLY A 661 -7.91 18.47 -38.38
C GLY A 661 -7.07 19.23 -39.42
N ALA A 662 -6.07 18.60 -40.05
CA ALA A 662 -5.29 19.24 -41.10
C ALA A 662 -6.15 19.37 -42.37
N PRO A 663 -6.33 20.59 -42.94
CA PRO A 663 -7.06 20.74 -44.20
C PRO A 663 -6.34 19.96 -45.29
N ALA A 664 -7.10 19.16 -46.06
CA ALA A 664 -6.60 18.52 -47.25
C ALA A 664 -5.99 19.60 -48.15
N ALA A 665 -4.67 19.54 -48.36
CA ALA A 665 -4.03 20.35 -49.36
C ALA A 665 -4.59 19.91 -50.72
N ASP A 666 -5.44 20.74 -51.30
CA ASP A 666 -5.93 20.60 -52.67
C ASP A 666 -4.72 20.49 -53.60
N GLY A 667 -4.51 19.29 -54.14
CA GLY A 667 -3.48 19.01 -55.12
C GLY A 667 -3.88 19.58 -56.48
N GLU A 668 -3.24 20.67 -56.88
CA GLU A 668 -3.10 21.00 -58.30
C GLU A 668 -2.18 19.97 -58.95
N GLY A 669 -2.72 19.28 -59.95
CA GLY A 669 -2.02 18.24 -60.68
C GLY A 669 -0.91 18.79 -61.58
N THR A 670 0.18 18.06 -61.67
CA THR A 670 0.88 17.88 -62.95
C THR A 670 1.36 16.44 -63.04
N SER A 671 1.03 15.85 -64.18
CA SER A 671 1.44 14.55 -64.68
C SER A 671 2.95 14.45 -64.83
N ASP A 672 3.52 13.33 -64.39
CA ASP A 672 4.34 12.52 -65.29
C ASP A 672 4.50 11.10 -64.76
N GLY A 673 4.07 10.15 -65.58
CA GLY A 673 4.17 8.72 -65.32
C GLY A 673 5.54 8.18 -65.68
N ARG A 674 6.02 7.24 -64.87
CA ARG A 674 6.87 6.12 -65.32
C ARG A 674 6.78 4.98 -64.31
N GLU A 675 6.13 3.91 -64.75
CA GLU A 675 6.18 2.59 -64.13
C GLU A 675 7.59 2.01 -64.22
N ALA A 676 8.06 1.39 -63.14
CA ALA A 676 8.92 0.20 -63.18
C ALA A 676 9.02 -0.48 -61.80
N SER A 677 8.28 -1.58 -61.65
CA SER A 677 8.69 -2.89 -61.10
C SER A 677 9.72 -3.00 -59.96
N GLY A 678 9.36 -3.80 -58.93
CA GLY A 678 10.28 -4.82 -58.40
C GLY A 678 10.50 -4.89 -56.89
N GLN A 679 9.60 -5.63 -56.20
CA GLN A 679 9.79 -6.52 -55.04
C GLN A 679 10.56 -6.10 -53.76
N PRO A 680 10.19 -6.69 -52.59
CA PRO A 680 10.54 -6.20 -51.26
C PRO A 680 11.81 -6.87 -50.71
N LEU A 681 12.66 -6.11 -50.01
CA LEU A 681 13.77 -6.67 -49.25
C LEU A 681 13.90 -6.07 -47.86
N ALA A 682 13.83 -6.99 -46.90
CA ALA A 682 14.55 -7.06 -45.63
C ALA A 682 14.31 -5.96 -44.57
N VAL A 683 13.56 -6.40 -43.57
CA VAL A 683 13.63 -6.00 -42.16
C VAL A 683 15.10 -5.98 -41.71
N ASP A 684 15.55 -4.83 -41.21
CA ASP A 684 16.65 -4.77 -40.25
C ASP A 684 16.25 -3.89 -39.08
N SER A 685 16.05 -4.56 -37.95
CA SER A 685 15.73 -4.00 -36.64
C SER A 685 16.95 -3.29 -36.05
N LYS A 686 16.91 -1.95 -35.95
CA LYS A 686 17.76 -1.18 -35.04
C LYS A 686 16.98 -0.03 -34.40
N GLY A 687 16.75 -0.19 -33.09
CA GLY A 687 16.69 0.86 -32.08
C GLY A 687 15.81 2.08 -32.37
N ALA A 688 14.53 1.98 -32.02
CA ALA A 688 13.69 3.16 -31.81
C ALA A 688 14.17 3.91 -30.54
N ALA A 689 15.08 4.87 -30.72
CA ALA A 689 15.28 5.94 -29.76
C ALA A 689 14.09 6.90 -29.89
N ALA A 690 13.27 6.98 -28.85
CA ALA A 690 12.15 7.92 -28.79
C ALA A 690 12.68 9.35 -28.94
N ALA A 691 12.24 10.00 -30.01
CA ALA A 691 12.52 11.39 -30.33
C ALA A 691 11.87 12.31 -29.28
N ALA A 692 12.66 13.27 -28.79
CA ALA A 692 12.15 14.45 -28.09
C ALA A 692 11.13 15.20 -28.98
N PRO A 693 10.12 15.88 -28.40
CA PRO A 693 9.20 16.68 -29.19
C PRO A 693 9.94 17.83 -29.88
N PRO A 694 9.55 18.23 -31.10
CA PRO A 694 10.23 19.28 -31.82
C PRO A 694 9.99 20.64 -31.16
N LEU A 695 11.07 21.30 -30.76
CA LEU A 695 11.12 22.72 -30.44
C LEU A 695 10.80 23.52 -31.70
N GLY A 696 9.76 24.35 -31.63
CA GLY A 696 9.44 25.32 -32.66
C GLY A 696 10.57 26.34 -32.83
N THR A 697 11.18 26.32 -34.01
CA THR A 697 12.17 27.28 -34.47
C THR A 697 11.57 28.67 -34.69
N SER A 698 12.28 29.68 -34.19
CA SER A 698 12.46 31.02 -34.77
C SER A 698 11.31 31.64 -35.56
N LEU A 699 10.66 32.65 -34.96
CA LEU A 699 10.18 33.80 -35.72
C LEU A 699 10.88 35.04 -35.19
N GLY A 700 11.84 35.51 -35.98
CA GLY A 700 12.26 36.91 -35.95
C GLY A 700 11.10 37.77 -36.43
N GLY A 701 10.82 38.82 -35.66
CA GLY A 701 9.86 39.86 -35.98
C GLY A 701 10.12 41.03 -35.06
N ASP A 702 10.93 41.98 -35.55
CA ASP A 702 11.03 43.32 -34.98
C ASP A 702 9.63 43.91 -34.84
N VAL A 703 9.21 44.23 -33.61
CA VAL A 703 8.20 45.26 -33.37
C VAL A 703 8.59 46.06 -32.11
N ASP A 704 8.74 47.36 -32.36
CA ASP A 704 9.12 48.47 -31.50
C ASP A 704 8.85 48.41 -29.99
N LEU A 705 9.93 48.66 -29.25
CA LEU A 705 9.95 49.30 -27.94
C LEU A 705 9.36 50.72 -28.05
N ARG A 706 8.17 50.95 -27.47
CA ARG A 706 7.75 52.17 -26.73
C ARG A 706 6.22 52.21 -26.58
N ALA A 707 5.71 51.95 -25.38
CA ALA A 707 4.66 52.75 -24.73
C ALA A 707 4.21 52.13 -23.40
N ALA A 708 3.90 53.03 -22.46
CA ALA A 708 3.04 52.83 -21.29
C ALA A 708 3.66 52.16 -20.05
N ALA A 709 4.67 52.83 -19.48
CA ALA A 709 4.60 53.14 -18.06
C ALA A 709 3.49 54.20 -17.86
N ALA A 710 2.36 53.82 -17.26
CA ALA A 710 1.45 54.66 -16.45
C ALA A 710 0.06 54.00 -16.36
N GLU A 711 -0.17 53.17 -15.34
CA GLU A 711 -1.48 53.12 -14.67
C GLU A 711 -1.34 52.55 -13.26
N ALA A 712 -0.74 53.37 -12.39
CA ALA A 712 -0.98 53.27 -10.95
C ALA A 712 -2.12 54.23 -10.58
N ALA A 713 -3.01 53.73 -9.71
CA ALA A 713 -4.08 54.42 -8.99
C ALA A 713 -5.44 54.55 -9.70
N ARG A 714 -6.42 53.76 -9.22
CA ARG A 714 -7.63 54.27 -8.55
C ARG A 714 -8.51 53.15 -7.94
N SER A 715 -8.80 53.35 -6.64
CA SER A 715 -9.97 52.94 -5.82
C SER A 715 -10.28 51.45 -5.58
N ALA A 716 -10.71 50.97 -4.41
CA ALA A 716 -10.88 51.40 -3.00
C ALA A 716 -11.37 50.13 -2.22
N PRO A 717 -11.93 50.18 -1.00
CA PRO A 717 -11.30 49.76 0.24
C PRO A 717 -11.85 48.46 0.90
N CYS A 718 -11.02 47.91 1.79
CA CYS A 718 -11.29 47.25 3.08
C CYS A 718 -12.60 46.46 3.30
N GLY A 719 -12.47 45.19 3.71
CA GLY A 719 -13.60 44.39 4.17
C GLY A 719 -13.30 43.10 4.93
N CYS A 720 -12.27 42.99 5.77
CA CYS A 720 -12.22 41.94 6.80
C CYS A 720 -11.66 42.50 8.12
N ARG A 721 -12.57 42.69 9.08
CA ARG A 721 -12.25 42.93 10.49
C ARG A 721 -12.06 41.58 11.20
N GLY A 722 -11.01 41.48 12.02
CA GLY A 722 -11.05 40.73 13.28
C GLY A 722 -10.17 39.48 13.38
N ALA A 723 -8.90 39.67 13.74
CA ALA A 723 -8.15 38.76 14.62
C ALA A 723 -6.99 39.54 15.28
N PRO A 724 -6.69 39.31 16.57
CA PRO A 724 -5.91 40.23 17.39
C PRO A 724 -4.40 40.08 17.16
N ALA A 725 -3.70 41.20 17.33
CA ALA A 725 -2.25 41.24 17.48
C ALA A 725 -1.83 40.47 18.74
N GLY A 726 -0.92 39.51 18.57
CA GLY A 726 -0.22 38.80 19.61
C GLY A 726 1.04 38.19 19.02
N SER A 727 2.20 38.61 19.54
CA SER A 727 3.55 38.20 19.19
C SER A 727 3.77 36.69 19.09
N ALA A 728 4.58 36.24 18.11
CA ALA A 728 5.87 35.59 18.35
C ALA A 728 6.41 34.97 17.04
N ALA A 729 7.70 35.21 16.80
CA ALA A 729 8.50 34.44 15.86
C ALA A 729 8.46 32.95 16.28
N GLY A 730 7.94 32.09 15.40
CA GLY A 730 7.96 30.64 15.57
C GLY A 730 9.04 30.05 14.67
N ALA A 731 10.30 30.17 15.10
CA ALA A 731 11.35 29.26 14.66
C ALA A 731 10.95 27.85 15.13
N TRP A 732 10.87 26.89 14.22
CA TRP A 732 10.54 25.52 14.58
C TRP A 732 11.76 24.87 15.23
N ALA A 733 11.69 24.81 16.56
CA ALA A 733 12.57 24.04 17.42
C ALA A 733 12.29 22.55 17.26
N VAL A 734 13.35 21.77 17.03
CA VAL A 734 13.40 20.34 17.36
C VAL A 734 13.26 20.23 18.87
N GLY A 735 12.13 19.67 19.32
CA GLY A 735 11.81 19.52 20.73
C GLY A 735 12.56 18.37 21.37
N ALA A 736 13.79 18.63 21.85
CA ALA A 736 14.42 17.82 22.87
C ALA A 736 13.78 18.10 24.24
N ALA A 737 12.76 17.33 24.61
CA ALA A 737 12.21 17.34 25.96
C ALA A 737 13.16 16.65 26.94
N ARG A 738 14.00 17.43 27.64
CA ARG A 738 14.67 17.00 28.88
C ARG A 738 13.64 16.81 29.98
N ALA A 739 13.28 15.56 30.28
CA ALA A 739 12.69 15.18 31.55
C ALA A 739 13.80 14.88 32.57
N SER A 740 14.24 15.91 33.30
CA SER A 740 15.05 15.73 34.51
C SER A 740 14.14 15.27 35.67
N GLY A 741 13.89 13.95 35.75
CA GLY A 741 13.31 13.31 36.93
C GLY A 741 14.41 12.92 37.91
N ALA A 742 14.74 13.82 38.82
CA ALA A 742 15.60 13.52 39.96
C ALA A 742 14.91 12.48 40.87
N ILE A 743 15.60 11.37 41.12
CA ILE A 743 15.26 10.37 42.12
C ILE A 743 15.73 10.93 43.48
N PRO A 744 14.85 11.19 44.47
CA PRO A 744 15.32 11.43 45.82
C PRO A 744 15.56 10.08 46.51
N ARG A 745 16.85 9.75 46.74
CA ARG A 745 17.24 8.81 47.78
C ARG A 745 17.05 9.49 49.13
N SER A 746 16.04 9.06 49.89
CA SER A 746 16.00 9.25 51.34
C SER A 746 16.62 8.02 52.01
N ILE A 747 17.75 8.22 52.69
CA ILE A 747 18.24 7.35 53.77
C ILE A 747 18.46 8.28 54.97
N ASP A 748 17.81 7.93 56.08
CA ASP A 748 18.19 8.20 57.48
C ASP A 748 19.25 9.29 57.72
N THR A 749 18.88 10.49 58.16
CA THR A 749 18.70 10.91 59.57
C THR A 749 18.44 12.41 59.65
#